data_AF-H3H606-F1
#
_entry.id   AF-H3H606-F1
#
_cell.length_a   1.000
_cell.length_b   1.000
_cell.length_c   1.000
_cell.angle_alpha   90.00
_cell.angle_beta   90.00
_cell.angle_gamma   90.00
#
_symmetry.space_group_name_H-M   'P 1'
#
loop_
_entity.id
_entity.type
_entity.pdbx_description
1 polymer ?
#
loop_
_entity_poly.entity_id
_entity_poly.type
_entity_poly.pdbx_seq_one_letter_code
_entity_poly.pdbx_strand_id
1 'polypeptide(L)'
;MHEIAAGDGSGSGNTDTNTSEHLANEIELTDYAHELAFLPDLTEASETVLDYSGPNVLNPSATARQQESLVAVLKRHEKIMIASGNALPPPAYGVVCDIDVQGHPPIKQRARRTPLRHLRKLYELLKGLLKARLVAFSDSPWASPIVIVLKKNGVDIRLCIDYKLVNAVTAIMEYAMPLVDDLLTDLEAYLWFCSLDAASGFWAIMMTMRARKVSAFVCALGHFEWLRMPFGLKNAPMIYQRMIDNALWGFVQPKGGWLHFSELMRTAEAHAEVARTGVTDPSSRQLEESTTRVTKFEADRESSATLDAVNGLVNSPVADMFSTGEPDESSLVPVFDRRSFVDDICFGSETFDACLETLDRLLQRFTECRISVSFTKSVFVQPKVDFLSHEVSAEGIRADTKKMKAVTELPFPASKKGMQSFLGALNYYSRFIQDFAVYGAALYQLRDEDFTPSGSLSAAKRSFAALQQKVAEAPILRHFDRDKEVHVTLFANEWALSSTLMQYHDDKLHPVRFCGRVLKDAEMNYHPAEKEVLALLLVLKVCYSQLVGRTIRVYTRFSTLEWVHKSKTLFGRATHFAVMLSPWHLVVNRVKERDCTFAQLLQAGLTSFVELEDSLAPVTPPTKGSPTARMDPHLLYACLPRSYTGFVMSFDGSAKTEKNGGYGSCSWILWKLPEWTVVTAASAYLETTTVNLAEYAGMNNGVSAALEHGAEDLVIVGDSRLAIQQSLGVMACRKESLMVQLNRHRELTTKLRSVKYLHVVREFNAAADSLASEALSSKESSVASTEARKLELVELNRIGEVIYEPSVQTTAEEKPT
;
A
#
# COMPACT_ATOMS: atom_id res chain seq x y z
N MET A 1 -20.76 52.46 30.05
CA MET A 1 -21.99 52.78 30.79
C MET A 1 -23.15 51.97 30.21
N HIS A 2 -23.41 50.81 30.78
CA HIS A 2 -24.71 50.33 31.29
C HIS A 2 -24.60 48.83 31.50
N GLU A 3 -24.57 48.46 32.78
CA GLU A 3 -24.93 47.13 33.29
C GLU A 3 -26.43 46.85 33.04
N ILE A 4 -26.83 45.57 33.07
CA ILE A 4 -27.71 45.00 34.13
C ILE A 4 -28.12 43.54 33.82
N ALA A 5 -27.86 42.70 34.83
CA ALA A 5 -28.60 41.56 35.42
C ALA A 5 -29.09 40.32 34.62
N ALA A 6 -28.52 39.18 35.04
CA ALA A 6 -29.13 38.01 35.70
C ALA A 6 -30.61 37.63 35.48
N GLY A 7 -30.82 36.32 35.25
CA GLY A 7 -32.09 35.61 35.48
C GLY A 7 -31.92 34.10 35.32
N ASP A 8 -31.91 33.37 36.44
CA ASP A 8 -32.05 31.91 36.53
C ASP A 8 -33.45 31.45 36.11
N GLY A 9 -33.56 30.28 35.48
CA GLY A 9 -34.84 29.68 35.13
C GLY A 9 -34.71 28.23 34.66
N SER A 10 -34.91 27.29 35.58
CA SER A 10 -35.12 25.88 35.30
C SER A 10 -36.48 25.65 34.64
N GLY A 11 -36.50 24.98 33.48
CA GLY A 11 -37.71 24.63 32.77
C GLY A 11 -37.49 23.45 31.84
N SER A 12 -37.96 22.28 32.28
CA SER A 12 -38.07 21.07 31.46
C SER A 12 -39.10 21.29 30.35
N GLY A 13 -38.66 21.22 29.10
CA GLY A 13 -39.53 21.28 27.92
C GLY A 13 -38.90 20.48 26.79
N ASN A 14 -39.35 19.23 26.65
CA ASN A 14 -39.00 18.35 25.55
C ASN A 14 -39.78 18.80 24.30
N THR A 15 -39.10 19.46 23.35
CA THR A 15 -39.63 19.69 22.00
C THR A 15 -38.55 19.38 20.99
N ASP A 16 -38.79 18.35 20.19
CA ASP A 16 -37.99 17.94 19.04
C ASP A 16 -37.75 19.13 18.09
N THR A 17 -36.55 19.68 18.12
CA THR A 17 -35.94 20.32 16.96
C THR A 17 -34.72 19.51 16.57
N ASN A 18 -34.83 18.81 15.44
CA ASN A 18 -33.73 18.20 14.72
C ASN A 18 -32.73 19.29 14.31
N THR A 19 -31.87 19.66 15.24
CA THR A 19 -30.66 20.46 14.99
C THR A 19 -29.53 19.46 15.06
N SER A 20 -29.18 18.88 13.91
CA SER A 20 -27.88 18.24 13.75
C SER A 20 -26.84 19.35 13.82
N GLU A 21 -26.26 19.59 15.00
CA GLU A 21 -24.99 20.30 15.06
C GLU A 21 -23.97 19.45 14.31
N HIS A 22 -23.68 19.86 13.07
CA HIS A 22 -22.44 19.47 12.42
C HIS A 22 -21.32 20.07 13.27
N LEU A 23 -20.83 19.31 14.25
CA LEU A 23 -19.54 19.58 14.86
C LEU A 23 -18.56 19.77 13.71
N ALA A 24 -17.99 20.97 13.61
CA ALA A 24 -17.05 21.29 12.57
C ALA A 24 -15.96 20.22 12.60
N ASN A 25 -15.74 19.54 11.47
CA ASN A 25 -14.52 18.78 11.29
C ASN A 25 -13.37 19.77 11.50
N GLU A 26 -12.78 19.80 12.70
CA GLU A 26 -11.52 20.47 12.95
C GLU A 26 -10.44 19.64 12.23
N ILE A 27 -10.38 19.86 10.93
CA ILE A 27 -9.30 19.40 10.08
C ILE A 27 -8.08 20.23 10.47
N GLU A 28 -7.19 19.65 11.26
CA GLU A 28 -5.89 20.26 11.51
C GLU A 28 -5.10 20.32 10.21
N LEU A 29 -4.58 21.51 9.89
CA LEU A 29 -3.79 21.78 8.68
C LEU A 29 -2.53 20.91 8.54
N THR A 30 -2.08 20.27 9.61
CA THR A 30 -0.95 19.34 9.62
C THR A 30 -1.24 18.07 8.80
N ASP A 31 -2.50 17.67 8.65
CA ASP A 31 -2.91 16.50 7.87
C ASP A 31 -2.79 16.68 6.36
N TYR A 32 -2.72 17.93 5.91
CA TYR A 32 -2.63 18.31 4.51
C TYR A 32 -1.31 19.03 4.18
N ALA A 33 -0.37 19.09 5.13
CA ALA A 33 0.92 19.77 4.93
C ALA A 33 1.74 19.16 3.76
N HIS A 34 1.39 17.96 3.29
CA HIS A 34 2.03 17.26 2.18
C HIS A 34 1.29 17.47 0.84
N GLU A 35 0.02 17.91 0.88
CA GLU A 35 -0.79 18.29 -0.29
C GLU A 35 -0.76 19.79 -0.59
N LEU A 36 -0.24 20.60 0.34
CA LEU A 36 -0.05 22.03 0.18
C LEU A 36 1.27 22.31 -0.53
N ALA A 37 1.19 22.39 -1.85
CA ALA A 37 2.37 22.57 -2.67
C ALA A 37 2.95 24.00 -2.62
N PHE A 38 4.26 24.07 -2.87
CA PHE A 38 5.16 25.10 -2.38
C PHE A 38 5.55 26.09 -3.49
N LEU A 39 5.41 27.41 -3.28
CA LEU A 39 5.99 28.39 -4.20
C LEU A 39 7.47 28.65 -3.87
N PRO A 40 8.36 28.67 -4.87
CA PRO A 40 9.65 29.33 -4.81
C PRO A 40 9.61 30.74 -4.23
N ASP A 41 10.72 31.16 -3.62
CA ASP A 41 10.97 32.58 -3.41
C ASP A 41 11.12 33.24 -4.79
N LEU A 42 10.66 34.46 -5.00
CA LEU A 42 10.73 35.15 -6.30
C LEU A 42 11.27 36.58 -6.14
N THR A 43 11.90 36.85 -5.01
CA THR A 43 12.24 38.20 -4.56
C THR A 43 13.51 38.75 -5.23
N GLU A 44 14.41 37.88 -5.71
CA GLU A 44 15.67 38.27 -6.34
C GLU A 44 15.93 37.50 -7.64
N ALA A 45 16.24 38.23 -8.72
CA ALA A 45 16.75 37.67 -9.96
C ALA A 45 18.25 37.36 -9.79
N SER A 46 18.65 36.12 -9.99
CA SER A 46 20.03 35.67 -9.86
C SER A 46 20.52 35.16 -11.22
N GLU A 47 21.71 35.62 -11.63
CA GLU A 47 22.40 35.05 -12.80
C GLU A 47 22.81 33.61 -12.48
N THR A 48 22.42 32.68 -13.35
CA THR A 48 22.69 31.24 -13.21
C THR A 48 24.15 30.96 -13.54
N VAL A 49 25.04 31.06 -12.57
CA VAL A 49 26.41 30.52 -12.69
C VAL A 49 26.37 29.02 -12.44
N LEU A 50 26.70 28.22 -13.45
CA LEU A 50 26.74 26.76 -13.35
C LEU A 50 28.11 26.29 -12.86
N ASP A 51 28.13 25.57 -11.74
CA ASP A 51 29.34 24.99 -11.18
C ASP A 51 29.59 23.58 -11.73
N TYR A 52 30.33 23.49 -12.82
CA TYR A 52 30.74 22.20 -13.40
C TYR A 52 31.78 21.43 -12.55
N SER A 53 32.30 22.05 -11.49
CA SER A 53 33.16 21.40 -10.50
C SER A 53 32.39 20.91 -9.26
N GLY A 54 31.05 21.02 -9.29
CA GLY A 54 30.19 20.52 -8.23
C GLY A 54 30.17 18.98 -8.13
N PRO A 55 29.79 18.43 -6.96
CA PRO A 55 29.75 16.98 -6.72
C PRO A 55 28.69 16.25 -7.56
N ASN A 56 27.75 16.98 -8.14
CA ASN A 56 26.73 16.46 -9.04
C ASN A 56 27.23 16.26 -10.48
N VAL A 57 28.40 16.83 -10.85
CA VAL A 57 29.04 16.71 -12.17
C VAL A 57 30.40 16.00 -12.08
N LEU A 58 31.19 16.25 -11.03
CA LEU A 58 32.46 15.57 -10.83
C LEU A 58 32.25 14.10 -10.51
N ASN A 59 32.86 13.23 -11.32
CA ASN A 59 32.78 11.79 -11.16
C ASN A 59 34.17 11.19 -10.92
N PRO A 60 34.50 10.78 -9.68
CA PRO A 60 35.82 10.21 -9.36
C PRO A 60 36.12 8.89 -10.07
N SER A 61 35.09 8.19 -10.54
CA SER A 61 35.22 6.91 -11.25
C SER A 61 35.38 7.09 -12.77
N ALA A 62 35.18 8.30 -13.29
CA ALA A 62 35.35 8.60 -14.71
C ALA A 62 36.81 8.94 -15.04
N THR A 63 37.24 8.61 -16.26
CA THR A 63 38.53 9.07 -16.79
C THR A 63 38.50 10.57 -17.07
N ALA A 64 39.67 11.22 -17.14
CA ALA A 64 39.76 12.66 -17.45
C ALA A 64 39.02 13.00 -18.77
N ARG A 65 39.16 12.16 -19.81
CA ARG A 65 38.47 12.32 -21.10
C ARG A 65 36.95 12.23 -20.97
N GLN A 66 36.44 11.30 -20.16
CA GLN A 66 35.02 11.13 -19.90
C GLN A 66 34.44 12.34 -19.16
N GLN A 67 35.16 12.82 -18.13
CA GLN A 67 34.78 14.03 -17.40
C GLN A 67 34.73 15.26 -18.31
N GLU A 68 35.74 15.46 -19.17
CA GLU A 68 35.75 16.54 -20.16
C GLU A 68 34.58 16.43 -21.14
N SER A 69 34.26 15.23 -21.60
CA SER A 69 33.14 14.97 -22.52
C SER A 69 31.79 15.28 -21.88
N LEU A 70 31.59 14.90 -20.61
CA LEU A 70 30.40 15.25 -19.84
C LEU A 70 30.23 16.77 -19.73
N VAL A 71 31.28 17.48 -19.32
CA VAL A 71 31.25 18.95 -19.20
C VAL A 71 30.96 19.59 -20.56
N ALA A 72 31.50 19.06 -21.65
CA ALA A 72 31.23 19.56 -23.01
C ALA A 72 29.75 19.40 -23.40
N VAL A 73 29.13 18.26 -23.09
CA VAL A 73 27.69 18.03 -23.33
C VAL A 73 26.84 18.99 -22.48
N LEU A 74 27.15 19.15 -21.19
CA LEU A 74 26.39 20.06 -20.33
C LEU A 74 26.50 21.52 -20.79
N LYS A 75 27.69 21.97 -21.22
CA LYS A 75 27.90 23.30 -21.79
C LYS A 75 27.13 23.53 -23.09
N ARG A 76 27.01 22.50 -23.94
CA ARG A 76 26.21 22.57 -25.18
C ARG A 76 24.74 22.90 -24.88
N HIS A 77 24.22 22.37 -23.78
CA HIS A 77 22.82 22.51 -23.36
C HIS A 77 22.60 23.52 -22.24
N GLU A 78 23.58 24.41 -21.98
CA GLU A 78 23.57 25.37 -20.88
C GLU A 78 22.31 26.26 -20.85
N LYS A 79 21.70 26.54 -22.02
CA LYS A 79 20.51 27.39 -22.16
C LYS A 79 19.26 26.86 -21.44
N ILE A 80 19.14 25.55 -21.23
CA ILE A 80 18.01 24.93 -20.52
C ILE A 80 18.34 24.57 -19.07
N MET A 81 19.58 24.81 -18.65
CA MET A 81 20.05 24.53 -17.30
C MET A 81 19.76 25.73 -16.40
N ILE A 82 19.07 25.46 -15.29
CA ILE A 82 18.78 26.45 -14.26
C ILE A 82 19.61 26.10 -13.02
N ALA A 83 20.51 27.00 -12.60
CA ALA A 83 21.30 26.85 -11.38
C ALA A 83 20.41 26.82 -10.12
N SER A 84 21.01 26.74 -8.93
CA SER A 84 20.28 26.96 -7.69
C SER A 84 19.76 28.40 -7.65
N GLY A 85 18.44 28.59 -7.70
CA GLY A 85 17.86 29.92 -7.58
C GLY A 85 16.42 30.00 -8.06
N ASN A 86 15.86 31.19 -7.90
CA ASN A 86 14.47 31.55 -8.20
C ASN A 86 14.21 31.76 -9.70
N ALA A 87 15.11 31.30 -10.57
CA ALA A 87 15.00 31.47 -12.01
C ALA A 87 13.82 30.63 -12.53
N LEU A 88 12.94 31.30 -13.27
CA LEU A 88 11.73 30.69 -13.79
C LEU A 88 11.99 30.01 -15.12
N PRO A 89 11.48 28.78 -15.31
CA PRO A 89 11.57 28.13 -16.60
C PRO A 89 10.77 28.94 -17.64
N PRO A 90 11.24 28.97 -18.90
CA PRO A 90 10.43 29.50 -19.98
C PRO A 90 9.16 28.66 -20.17
N PRO A 91 8.19 29.18 -20.92
CA PRO A 91 6.99 28.45 -21.31
C PRO A 91 7.34 27.16 -22.04
N ALA A 92 6.85 26.02 -21.55
CA ALA A 92 6.91 24.76 -22.29
C ALA A 92 6.01 24.86 -23.53
N TYR A 93 6.40 24.17 -24.60
CA TYR A 93 5.68 24.18 -25.88
C TYR A 93 4.85 22.90 -26.06
N GLY A 94 3.74 23.04 -26.80
CA GLY A 94 2.87 21.91 -27.16
C GLY A 94 2.00 21.37 -26.03
N VAL A 95 2.00 22.00 -24.85
CA VAL A 95 1.18 21.59 -23.71
C VAL A 95 0.57 22.80 -23.01
N VAL A 96 -0.69 22.66 -22.59
CA VAL A 96 -1.41 23.66 -21.80
C VAL A 96 -2.12 22.99 -20.63
N CYS A 97 -2.39 23.77 -19.60
CA CYS A 97 -3.27 23.38 -18.52
C CYS A 97 -4.66 23.98 -18.75
N ASP A 98 -5.65 23.10 -18.81
CA ASP A 98 -7.05 23.47 -18.85
C ASP A 98 -7.80 22.87 -17.65
N ILE A 99 -8.86 23.55 -17.19
CA ILE A 99 -9.69 23.11 -16.06
C ILE A 99 -11.13 23.00 -16.54
N ASP A 100 -11.55 21.76 -16.81
CA ASP A 100 -12.95 21.48 -17.11
C ASP A 100 -13.75 21.24 -15.84
N VAL A 101 -14.72 22.11 -15.57
CA VAL A 101 -15.65 22.04 -14.44
C VAL A 101 -17.04 21.54 -14.85
N GLN A 102 -17.17 20.97 -16.07
CA GLN A 102 -18.41 20.35 -16.57
C GLN A 102 -19.65 21.27 -16.49
N GLY A 103 -19.44 22.57 -16.75
CA GLY A 103 -20.51 23.58 -16.71
C GLY A 103 -20.94 24.02 -15.30
N HIS A 104 -20.24 23.62 -14.24
CA HIS A 104 -20.53 24.05 -12.88
C HIS A 104 -20.45 25.58 -12.73
N PRO A 105 -21.40 26.23 -12.03
CA PRO A 105 -21.37 27.67 -11.80
C PRO A 105 -20.16 28.10 -10.96
N PRO A 106 -19.70 29.36 -11.06
CA PRO A 106 -18.54 29.82 -10.30
C PRO A 106 -18.65 29.70 -8.78
N ILE A 107 -17.59 29.18 -8.16
CA ILE A 107 -17.47 29.08 -6.70
C ILE A 107 -16.74 30.33 -6.18
N LYS A 108 -17.42 31.12 -5.36
CA LYS A 108 -16.88 32.37 -4.79
C LYS A 108 -16.71 32.28 -3.28
N GLN A 109 -15.50 31.99 -2.83
CA GLN A 109 -15.17 31.95 -1.41
C GLN A 109 -14.64 33.32 -0.93
N ARG A 110 -14.81 33.60 0.37
CA ARG A 110 -14.28 34.82 1.00
C ARG A 110 -12.79 34.69 1.31
N ALA A 111 -12.06 35.79 1.20
CA ALA A 111 -10.66 35.83 1.64
C ALA A 111 -10.53 35.49 3.14
N ARG A 112 -9.55 34.65 3.47
CA ARG A 112 -9.20 34.36 4.86
C ARG A 112 -8.50 35.57 5.49
N ARG A 113 -8.75 35.80 6.78
CA ARG A 113 -8.11 36.89 7.53
C ARG A 113 -6.60 36.63 7.60
N THR A 114 -5.80 37.58 7.11
CA THR A 114 -4.34 37.51 7.14
C THR A 114 -3.81 38.31 8.34
N PRO A 115 -3.06 37.70 9.28
CA PRO A 115 -2.42 38.44 10.36
C PRO A 115 -1.44 39.50 9.84
N LEU A 116 -1.42 40.69 10.44
CA LEU A 116 -0.60 41.82 10.00
C LEU A 116 0.90 41.49 9.88
N ARG A 117 1.43 40.62 10.75
CA ARG A 117 2.82 40.14 10.72
C ARG A 117 3.21 39.45 9.41
N HIS A 118 2.25 38.83 8.71
CA HIS A 118 2.51 38.15 7.43
C HIS A 118 2.17 39.03 6.22
N LEU A 119 1.45 40.14 6.42
CA LEU A 119 0.93 40.97 5.33
C LEU A 119 2.04 41.57 4.47
N ARG A 120 3.13 42.05 5.09
CA ARG A 120 4.31 42.56 4.36
C ARG A 120 4.94 41.49 3.48
N LYS A 121 5.10 40.27 4.00
CA LYS A 121 5.69 39.15 3.27
C LYS A 121 4.77 38.69 2.12
N LEU A 122 3.46 38.67 2.36
CA LEU A 122 2.47 38.38 1.34
C LEU A 122 2.52 39.41 0.22
N TYR A 123 2.62 40.69 0.56
CA TYR A 123 2.77 41.77 -0.41
C TYR A 123 4.02 41.59 -1.29
N GLU A 124 5.20 41.36 -0.70
CA GLU A 124 6.41 41.16 -1.49
C GLU A 124 6.34 39.91 -2.37
N LEU A 125 5.74 38.82 -1.88
CA LEU A 125 5.54 37.61 -2.65
C LEU A 125 4.59 37.84 -3.84
N LEU A 126 3.44 38.48 -3.64
CA LEU A 126 2.50 38.80 -4.71
C LEU A 126 3.13 39.75 -5.74
N LYS A 127 3.88 40.75 -5.26
CA LYS A 127 4.64 41.66 -6.13
C LYS A 127 5.68 40.91 -6.96
N GLY A 128 6.36 39.93 -6.37
CA GLY A 128 7.26 39.01 -7.08
C GLY A 128 6.53 38.21 -8.17
N LEU A 129 5.40 37.58 -7.83
CA LEU A 129 4.59 36.81 -8.79
C LEU A 129 4.08 37.66 -9.97
N LEU A 130 3.66 38.90 -9.69
CA LEU A 130 3.22 39.86 -10.72
C LEU A 130 4.39 40.30 -11.61
N LYS A 131 5.54 40.65 -11.03
CA LYS A 131 6.76 41.01 -11.78
C LYS A 131 7.24 39.85 -12.67
N ALA A 132 7.16 38.64 -12.14
CA ALA A 132 7.49 37.40 -12.83
C ALA A 132 6.45 36.99 -13.89
N ARG A 133 5.32 37.70 -13.99
CA ARG A 133 4.20 37.36 -14.89
C ARG A 133 3.70 35.92 -14.71
N LEU A 134 3.68 35.44 -13.46
CA LEU A 134 3.05 34.17 -13.10
C LEU A 134 1.58 34.34 -12.75
N VAL A 135 1.22 35.52 -12.25
CA VAL A 135 -0.15 35.91 -11.91
C VAL A 135 -0.49 37.28 -12.50
N ALA A 136 -1.78 37.56 -12.63
CA ALA A 136 -2.33 38.86 -12.96
C ALA A 136 -3.49 39.19 -12.01
N PHE A 137 -3.96 40.44 -12.01
CA PHE A 137 -5.22 40.79 -11.36
C PHE A 137 -6.38 40.09 -12.08
N SER A 138 -7.38 39.65 -11.31
CA SER A 138 -8.55 38.94 -11.85
C SER A 138 -9.83 39.74 -11.63
N ASP A 139 -10.77 39.55 -12.54
CA ASP A 139 -12.19 39.92 -12.47
C ASP A 139 -13.09 38.66 -12.46
N SER A 140 -12.48 37.48 -12.28
CA SER A 140 -13.17 36.20 -12.37
C SER A 140 -14.33 36.11 -11.36
N PRO A 141 -15.47 35.49 -11.73
CA PRO A 141 -16.49 35.17 -10.77
C PRO A 141 -16.05 34.07 -9.77
N TRP A 142 -14.96 33.35 -10.07
CA TRP A 142 -14.36 32.35 -9.19
C TRP A 142 -13.41 32.99 -8.18
N ALA A 143 -13.38 32.46 -6.95
CA ALA A 143 -12.45 32.89 -5.93
C ALA A 143 -12.14 31.76 -4.94
N SER A 144 -10.91 31.26 -4.98
CA SER A 144 -10.36 30.37 -3.95
C SER A 144 -9.52 31.14 -2.92
N PRO A 145 -9.66 30.90 -1.61
CA PRO A 145 -8.92 31.65 -0.62
C PRO A 145 -7.50 31.14 -0.48
N ILE A 146 -6.58 32.03 -0.12
CA ILE A 146 -5.19 31.65 0.17
C ILE A 146 -5.04 31.07 1.58
N VAL A 147 -4.02 30.24 1.76
CA VAL A 147 -3.53 29.70 3.03
C VAL A 147 -2.06 30.05 3.16
N ILE A 148 -1.68 30.64 4.29
CA ILE A 148 -0.29 31.01 4.58
C ILE A 148 0.35 29.92 5.41
N VAL A 149 1.44 29.33 4.92
CA VAL A 149 2.23 28.32 5.61
C VAL A 149 3.63 28.88 5.88
N LEU A 150 4.23 28.58 7.04
CA LEU A 150 5.61 29.00 7.33
C LEU A 150 6.62 28.05 6.66
N LYS A 151 7.67 28.61 6.07
CA LYS A 151 8.86 27.84 5.63
C LYS A 151 9.55 27.24 6.87
N LYS A 152 10.43 26.25 6.66
CA LYS A 152 11.20 25.58 7.74
C LYS A 152 12.00 26.55 8.62
N ASN A 153 12.38 27.71 8.10
CA ASN A 153 13.06 28.75 8.86
C ASN A 153 12.18 29.48 9.89
N GLY A 154 10.87 29.18 9.95
CA GLY A 154 9.91 29.76 10.90
C GLY A 154 9.58 31.24 10.63
N VAL A 155 10.24 31.85 9.66
CA VAL A 155 10.21 33.29 9.40
C VAL A 155 9.47 33.55 8.10
N ASP A 156 9.87 32.90 7.01
CA ASP A 156 9.30 33.16 5.68
C ASP A 156 8.00 32.41 5.44
N ILE A 157 7.19 32.93 4.53
CA ILE A 157 5.89 32.37 4.21
C ILE A 157 5.91 31.64 2.87
N ARG A 158 4.96 30.72 2.72
CA ARG A 158 4.55 30.06 1.48
C ARG A 158 3.09 30.39 1.24
N LEU A 159 2.78 30.76 0.01
CA LEU A 159 1.43 31.02 -0.44
C LEU A 159 0.85 29.72 -1.02
N CYS A 160 -0.14 29.15 -0.36
CA CYS A 160 -0.91 28.02 -0.86
C CYS A 160 -2.33 28.49 -1.20
N ILE A 161 -2.98 27.86 -2.15
CA ILE A 161 -4.36 28.20 -2.55
C ILE A 161 -5.24 27.00 -2.26
N ASP A 162 -6.37 27.26 -1.61
CA ASP A 162 -7.33 26.23 -1.23
C ASP A 162 -8.25 25.89 -2.42
N TYR A 163 -7.76 25.05 -3.32
CA TYR A 163 -8.51 24.56 -4.48
C TYR A 163 -9.44 23.39 -4.17
N LYS A 164 -9.69 23.03 -2.89
CA LYS A 164 -10.49 21.84 -2.55
C LYS A 164 -11.87 21.81 -3.22
N LEU A 165 -12.58 22.94 -3.21
CA LEU A 165 -13.90 23.03 -3.86
C LEU A 165 -13.81 23.01 -5.38
N VAL A 166 -12.79 23.64 -5.96
CA VAL A 166 -12.53 23.59 -7.41
C VAL A 166 -12.22 22.15 -7.84
N ASN A 167 -11.30 21.48 -7.15
CA ASN A 167 -10.90 20.10 -7.41
C ASN A 167 -12.06 19.09 -7.25
N ALA A 168 -13.05 19.40 -6.41
CA ALA A 168 -14.24 18.57 -6.25
C ALA A 168 -15.14 18.58 -7.50
N VAL A 169 -15.17 19.69 -8.23
CA VAL A 169 -16.00 19.87 -9.44
C VAL A 169 -15.20 19.72 -10.75
N THR A 170 -13.87 19.71 -10.68
CA THR A 170 -13.00 19.47 -11.83
C THR A 170 -13.10 18.03 -12.31
N ALA A 171 -13.38 17.86 -13.62
CA ALA A 171 -13.34 16.58 -14.30
C ALA A 171 -11.96 15.93 -14.16
N ILE A 172 -11.95 14.65 -13.78
CA ILE A 172 -10.72 13.89 -13.58
C ILE A 172 -10.09 13.63 -14.95
N MET A 173 -8.81 13.99 -15.10
CA MET A 173 -8.03 13.56 -16.25
C MET A 173 -7.75 12.07 -16.12
N GLU A 174 -8.01 11.28 -17.15
CA GLU A 174 -7.63 9.86 -17.17
C GLU A 174 -6.19 9.74 -17.69
N TYR A 175 -5.23 9.61 -16.79
CA TYR A 175 -3.83 9.36 -17.11
C TYR A 175 -3.21 8.45 -16.06
N ALA A 176 -2.59 7.35 -16.48
CA ALA A 176 -2.03 6.37 -15.56
C ALA A 176 -0.67 6.85 -15.02
N MET A 177 -0.69 7.38 -13.79
CA MET A 177 0.55 7.68 -13.05
C MET A 177 1.31 6.38 -12.75
N PRO A 178 2.63 6.32 -12.98
CA PRO A 178 3.41 5.15 -12.65
C PRO A 178 3.48 4.95 -11.12
N LEU A 179 3.56 3.70 -10.68
CA LEU A 179 3.86 3.39 -9.28
C LEU A 179 5.36 3.52 -9.06
N VAL A 180 5.76 4.16 -7.96
CA VAL A 180 7.18 4.30 -7.57
C VAL A 180 7.90 2.95 -7.57
N ASP A 181 7.20 1.90 -7.12
CA ASP A 181 7.75 0.55 -7.08
C ASP A 181 8.17 0.02 -8.46
N ASP A 182 7.39 0.32 -9.49
CA ASP A 182 7.65 -0.09 -10.88
C ASP A 182 8.83 0.70 -11.46
N LEU A 183 8.94 2.00 -11.12
CA LEU A 183 10.06 2.84 -11.57
C LEU A 183 11.41 2.40 -10.99
N LEU A 184 11.39 1.67 -9.88
CA LEU A 184 12.55 1.10 -9.19
C LEU A 184 12.82 -0.36 -9.60
N THR A 185 12.16 -0.90 -10.62
CA THR A 185 12.48 -2.23 -11.17
C THR A 185 13.40 -2.15 -12.39
N ASP A 186 14.03 -3.27 -12.74
CA ASP A 186 14.84 -3.46 -13.95
C ASP A 186 16.07 -2.53 -14.07
N LEU A 187 16.72 -2.20 -12.94
CA LEU A 187 17.92 -1.32 -12.89
C LEU A 187 19.25 -2.10 -12.91
N GLU A 188 19.20 -3.44 -13.02
CA GLU A 188 20.34 -4.37 -12.89
C GLU A 188 21.51 -4.10 -13.84
N ALA A 189 21.22 -3.71 -15.08
CA ALA A 189 22.25 -3.56 -16.12
C ALA A 189 23.05 -2.25 -15.98
N TYR A 190 22.62 -1.30 -15.14
CA TYR A 190 23.18 0.04 -15.16
C TYR A 190 24.38 0.18 -14.23
N LEU A 191 25.51 0.58 -14.81
CA LEU A 191 26.72 0.96 -14.07
C LEU A 191 26.82 2.47 -13.87
N TRP A 192 26.20 3.24 -14.77
CA TRP A 192 26.23 4.71 -14.76
C TRP A 192 24.81 5.26 -14.85
N PHE A 193 24.49 6.22 -14.00
CA PHE A 193 23.16 6.77 -13.82
C PHE A 193 23.14 8.29 -13.97
N CYS A 194 22.04 8.81 -14.49
CA CYS A 194 21.64 10.20 -14.35
C CYS A 194 20.36 10.26 -13.53
N SER A 195 20.24 11.27 -12.68
CA SER A 195 19.01 11.64 -11.98
C SER A 195 18.77 13.12 -12.22
N LEU A 196 17.76 13.47 -13.01
CA LEU A 196 17.45 14.83 -13.41
C LEU A 196 16.19 15.32 -12.69
N ASP A 197 16.23 16.56 -12.20
CA ASP A 197 15.08 17.30 -11.66
C ASP A 197 14.69 18.36 -12.69
N ALA A 198 13.48 18.27 -13.23
CA ALA A 198 12.96 19.28 -14.14
C ALA A 198 12.57 20.54 -13.34
N ALA A 199 13.20 21.67 -13.66
CA ALA A 199 13.17 22.87 -12.82
C ALA A 199 11.77 23.53 -12.80
N SER A 200 11.21 23.70 -11.59
CA SER A 200 9.95 24.43 -11.33
C SER A 200 8.82 24.05 -12.30
N GLY A 201 8.70 22.74 -12.56
CA GLY A 201 8.01 22.19 -13.72
C GLY A 201 6.59 22.71 -13.96
N PHE A 202 5.75 22.81 -12.93
CA PHE A 202 4.36 23.23 -13.13
C PHE A 202 4.25 24.63 -13.71
N TRP A 203 5.13 25.55 -13.33
CA TRP A 203 5.09 26.92 -13.84
C TRP A 203 5.56 27.07 -15.29
N ALA A 204 6.16 26.03 -15.88
CA ALA A 204 6.44 26.03 -17.32
C ALA A 204 5.15 25.95 -18.15
N ILE A 205 4.08 25.34 -17.62
CA ILE A 205 2.84 25.07 -18.37
C ILE A 205 1.93 26.31 -18.37
N MET A 206 1.48 26.71 -19.57
CA MET A 206 0.56 27.84 -19.77
C MET A 206 -0.88 27.46 -19.43
N MET A 207 -1.64 28.40 -18.90
CA MET A 207 -3.07 28.23 -18.59
C MET A 207 -3.94 28.74 -19.74
N THR A 208 -4.97 27.97 -20.13
CA THR A 208 -6.05 28.48 -20.99
C THR A 208 -6.82 29.60 -20.29
N MET A 209 -7.49 30.49 -21.01
CA MET A 209 -8.29 31.58 -20.41
C MET A 209 -9.35 31.04 -19.45
N ARG A 210 -9.98 29.92 -19.81
CA ARG A 210 -10.93 29.22 -18.94
C ARG A 210 -10.26 28.83 -17.63
N ALA A 211 -9.12 28.15 -17.69
CA ALA A 211 -8.38 27.71 -16.50
C ALA A 211 -7.86 28.88 -15.66
N ARG A 212 -7.39 29.97 -16.28
CA ARG A 212 -7.00 31.21 -15.59
C ARG A 212 -8.15 31.71 -14.71
N LYS A 213 -9.35 31.83 -15.26
CA LYS A 213 -10.54 32.28 -14.52
C LYS A 213 -10.93 31.31 -13.41
N VAL A 214 -10.96 30.00 -13.66
CA VAL A 214 -11.33 29.00 -12.65
C VAL A 214 -10.31 28.94 -11.51
N SER A 215 -9.02 29.12 -11.82
CA SER A 215 -7.93 29.12 -10.83
C SER A 215 -7.79 30.43 -10.03
N ALA A 216 -8.67 31.41 -10.25
CA ALA A 216 -8.58 32.71 -9.59
C ALA A 216 -8.66 32.58 -8.05
N PHE A 217 -7.81 33.34 -7.36
CA PHE A 217 -7.66 33.29 -5.91
C PHE A 217 -7.75 34.68 -5.27
N VAL A 218 -8.20 34.70 -4.01
CA VAL A 218 -8.50 35.92 -3.27
C VAL A 218 -7.74 35.99 -1.94
N CYS A 219 -7.24 37.17 -1.60
CA CYS A 219 -6.55 37.43 -0.35
C CYS A 219 -6.85 38.84 0.19
N ALA A 220 -6.24 39.20 1.33
CA ALA A 220 -6.41 40.52 1.94
C ALA A 220 -5.90 41.68 1.07
N LEU A 221 -5.09 41.41 0.04
CA LEU A 221 -4.45 42.39 -0.83
C LEU A 221 -5.06 42.46 -2.24
N GLY A 222 -6.05 41.63 -2.55
CA GLY A 222 -6.73 41.66 -3.84
C GLY A 222 -7.21 40.31 -4.35
N HIS A 223 -7.58 40.29 -5.62
CA HIS A 223 -8.07 39.15 -6.37
C HIS A 223 -7.20 38.96 -7.62
N PHE A 224 -6.71 37.74 -7.81
CA PHE A 224 -5.65 37.42 -8.76
C PHE A 224 -5.97 36.11 -9.49
N GLU A 225 -5.38 35.91 -10.66
CA GLU A 225 -5.47 34.68 -11.45
C GLU A 225 -4.09 34.25 -11.92
N TRP A 226 -3.91 32.94 -12.12
CA TRP A 226 -2.65 32.37 -12.57
C TRP A 226 -2.56 32.37 -14.08
N LEU A 227 -1.40 32.77 -14.62
CA LEU A 227 -1.05 32.68 -16.04
C LEU A 227 -0.34 31.35 -16.37
N ARG A 228 0.24 30.72 -15.34
CA ARG A 228 0.96 29.45 -15.39
C ARG A 228 0.35 28.45 -14.43
N MET A 229 0.46 27.16 -14.71
CA MET A 229 -0.20 26.13 -13.92
C MET A 229 0.22 26.19 -12.45
N PRO A 230 -0.71 26.53 -11.53
CA PRO A 230 -0.39 26.58 -10.12
C PRO A 230 -0.35 25.20 -9.50
N PHE A 231 0.35 25.15 -8.38
CA PHE A 231 0.28 24.06 -7.43
C PHE A 231 -1.12 23.92 -6.81
N GLY A 232 -1.50 22.69 -6.44
CA GLY A 232 -2.76 22.38 -5.74
C GLY A 232 -3.96 22.05 -6.65
N LEU A 233 -3.82 22.15 -7.97
CA LEU A 233 -4.84 21.68 -8.92
C LEU A 233 -4.79 20.16 -9.06
N LYS A 234 -5.96 19.53 -9.10
CA LYS A 234 -6.14 18.06 -9.16
C LYS A 234 -5.37 17.38 -10.31
N ASN A 235 -5.44 17.94 -11.51
CA ASN A 235 -4.86 17.33 -12.71
C ASN A 235 -3.41 17.79 -13.01
N ALA A 236 -2.85 18.72 -12.23
CA ALA A 236 -1.54 19.30 -12.52
C ALA A 236 -0.40 18.25 -12.61
N PRO A 237 -0.29 17.27 -11.69
CA PRO A 237 0.74 16.23 -11.80
C PRO A 237 0.59 15.38 -13.07
N MET A 238 -0.65 15.12 -13.50
CA MET A 238 -0.96 14.27 -14.65
C MET A 238 -0.62 14.96 -15.97
N ILE A 239 -0.95 16.25 -16.09
CA ILE A 239 -0.58 17.08 -17.23
C ILE A 239 0.95 17.14 -17.35
N TYR A 240 1.64 17.34 -16.22
CA TYR A 240 3.10 17.41 -16.21
C TYR A 240 3.75 16.07 -16.55
N GLN A 241 3.29 14.96 -15.94
CA GLN A 241 3.76 13.61 -16.26
C GLN A 241 3.56 13.30 -17.75
N ARG A 242 2.40 13.63 -18.32
CA ARG A 242 2.11 13.43 -19.75
C ARG A 242 3.09 14.18 -20.65
N MET A 243 3.46 15.41 -20.29
CA MET A 243 4.47 16.19 -21.00
C MET A 243 5.85 15.51 -20.94
N ILE A 244 6.28 15.09 -19.75
CA ILE A 244 7.58 14.43 -19.56
C ILE A 244 7.61 13.10 -20.31
N ASP A 245 6.59 12.25 -20.15
CA ASP A 245 6.49 10.98 -20.87
C ASP A 245 6.58 11.21 -22.39
N ASN A 246 5.93 12.23 -22.94
CA ASN A 246 6.07 12.53 -24.37
C ASN A 246 7.46 13.04 -24.78
N ALA A 247 8.16 13.75 -23.89
CA ALA A 247 9.56 14.11 -24.13
C ALA A 247 10.49 12.89 -24.12
N LEU A 248 10.17 11.86 -23.32
CA LEU A 248 10.93 10.62 -23.22
C LEU A 248 10.64 9.66 -24.39
N TRP A 249 9.37 9.54 -24.77
CA TRP A 249 8.86 8.50 -25.68
C TRP A 249 8.49 9.00 -27.08
N GLY A 250 8.30 10.30 -27.27
CA GLY A 250 7.95 10.89 -28.56
C GLY A 250 6.69 10.27 -29.17
N PHE A 251 5.58 10.27 -28.44
CA PHE A 251 4.32 9.75 -29.00
C PHE A 251 3.73 10.72 -30.02
N VAL A 252 3.71 12.00 -29.67
CA VAL A 252 3.08 13.06 -30.46
C VAL A 252 3.94 14.32 -30.49
N GLN A 253 3.81 15.08 -31.57
CA GLN A 253 4.37 16.42 -31.73
C GLN A 253 3.27 17.43 -32.06
N PRO A 254 3.50 18.74 -31.84
CA PRO A 254 2.58 19.77 -32.30
C PRO A 254 2.35 19.67 -33.80
N LYS A 255 1.13 20.01 -34.24
CA LYS A 255 0.76 19.97 -35.66
C LYS A 255 1.66 20.89 -36.51
N GLY A 256 2.25 20.35 -37.56
CA GLY A 256 3.27 21.00 -38.40
C GLY A 256 4.71 20.80 -37.88
N GLY A 257 4.89 19.98 -36.85
CA GLY A 257 6.17 19.68 -36.21
C GLY A 257 6.71 20.76 -35.26
N TRP A 258 7.72 20.36 -34.47
CA TRP A 258 8.33 21.19 -33.42
C TRP A 258 8.93 22.50 -33.95
N LEU A 259 9.60 22.46 -35.11
CA LEU A 259 10.24 23.65 -35.69
C LEU A 259 9.21 24.73 -36.04
N HIS A 260 8.13 24.34 -36.74
CA HIS A 260 7.07 25.25 -37.14
C HIS A 260 6.34 25.83 -35.92
N PHE A 261 5.94 24.97 -34.99
CA PHE A 261 5.24 25.40 -33.77
C PHE A 261 6.11 26.31 -32.90
N SER A 262 7.40 26.01 -32.77
CA SER A 262 8.34 26.86 -32.03
C SER A 262 8.45 28.25 -32.64
N GLU A 263 8.48 28.36 -33.96
CA GLU A 263 8.56 29.65 -34.65
C GLU A 263 7.26 30.46 -34.52
N LEU A 264 6.11 29.79 -34.62
CA LEU A 264 4.81 30.40 -34.33
C LEU A 264 4.76 30.98 -32.92
N MET A 265 5.19 30.20 -31.93
CA MET A 265 5.21 30.64 -30.53
C MET A 265 6.20 31.78 -30.29
N ARG A 266 7.41 31.72 -30.85
CA ARG A 266 8.39 32.83 -30.76
C ARG A 266 7.87 34.11 -31.39
N THR A 267 7.21 34.01 -32.55
CA THR A 267 6.61 35.16 -33.24
C THR A 267 5.50 35.77 -32.37
N ALA A 268 4.65 34.93 -31.77
CA ALA A 268 3.63 35.38 -30.83
C ALA A 268 4.22 36.03 -29.58
N GLU A 269 5.29 35.44 -29.01
CA GLU A 269 6.04 35.99 -27.87
C GLU A 269 6.63 37.36 -28.20
N ALA A 270 7.23 37.51 -29.39
CA ALA A 270 7.81 38.77 -29.88
C ALA A 270 6.74 39.84 -30.11
N HIS A 271 5.62 39.50 -30.78
CA HIS A 271 4.49 40.42 -30.95
C HIS A 271 3.91 40.87 -29.62
N ALA A 272 3.75 39.93 -28.68
CA ALA A 272 3.29 40.27 -27.35
C ALA A 272 4.29 41.19 -26.62
N GLU A 273 5.60 41.03 -26.83
CA GLU A 273 6.61 41.92 -26.24
C GLU A 273 6.65 43.31 -26.89
N VAL A 274 6.48 43.40 -28.21
CA VAL A 274 6.36 44.68 -28.93
C VAL A 274 5.12 45.45 -28.51
N ALA A 275 3.97 44.77 -28.43
CA ALA A 275 2.73 45.37 -27.92
C ALA A 275 2.88 45.88 -26.49
N ARG A 276 3.73 45.23 -25.67
CA ARG A 276 4.04 45.64 -24.28
C ARG A 276 5.02 46.82 -24.20
N THR A 277 5.95 46.96 -25.14
CA THR A 277 7.02 47.98 -25.11
C THR A 277 6.65 49.29 -25.82
N GLY A 278 5.52 49.34 -26.53
CA GLY A 278 4.88 50.60 -26.93
C GLY A 278 5.60 51.41 -28.00
N VAL A 279 6.36 50.79 -28.90
CA VAL A 279 6.93 51.49 -30.07
C VAL A 279 5.90 51.51 -31.20
N THR A 280 4.98 52.46 -31.15
CA THR A 280 4.39 53.01 -32.37
C THR A 280 5.32 54.10 -32.90
N ASP A 281 5.74 53.93 -34.15
CA ASP A 281 6.48 54.89 -34.98
C ASP A 281 6.07 56.36 -34.70
N PRO A 282 7.01 57.29 -34.42
CA PRO A 282 6.69 58.68 -34.08
C PRO A 282 6.04 59.50 -35.21
N SER A 283 5.80 58.90 -36.38
CA SER A 283 5.23 59.57 -37.55
C SER A 283 3.69 59.68 -37.57
N SER A 284 2.96 59.01 -36.66
CA SER A 284 1.48 58.91 -36.76
C SER A 284 0.68 59.60 -35.64
N ARG A 285 1.25 60.55 -34.89
CA ARG A 285 0.46 61.39 -33.95
C ARG A 285 -0.20 62.55 -34.69
N GLN A 286 -1.37 62.31 -35.27
CA GLN A 286 -2.36 63.38 -35.41
C GLN A 286 -3.12 63.51 -34.09
N LEU A 287 -3.24 64.75 -33.62
CA LEU A 287 -3.86 65.15 -32.36
C LEU A 287 -5.32 64.70 -32.28
N GLU A 288 -5.65 63.89 -31.29
CA GLU A 288 -6.90 64.03 -30.56
C GLU A 288 -6.61 63.91 -29.06
N GLU A 289 -6.81 65.02 -28.35
CA GLU A 289 -6.75 65.10 -26.90
C GLU A 289 -7.94 64.34 -26.30
N SER A 290 -7.70 63.11 -25.82
CA SER A 290 -8.59 62.47 -24.85
C SER A 290 -7.88 62.37 -23.51
N THR A 291 -8.34 63.18 -22.57
CA THR A 291 -7.93 63.22 -21.17
C THR A 291 -8.45 61.99 -20.42
N THR A 292 -7.65 60.94 -20.35
CA THR A 292 -7.80 59.91 -19.31
C THR A 292 -6.42 59.41 -18.92
N ARG A 293 -5.94 59.83 -17.74
CA ARG A 293 -4.76 59.22 -17.11
C ARG A 293 -5.16 57.82 -16.64
N VAL A 294 -5.03 56.84 -17.53
CA VAL A 294 -5.18 55.42 -17.21
C VAL A 294 -4.14 55.08 -16.14
N THR A 295 -4.58 54.59 -14.98
CA THR A 295 -3.66 54.17 -13.93
C THR A 295 -2.88 52.93 -14.39
N LYS A 296 -1.65 52.72 -13.88
CA LYS A 296 -0.88 51.49 -14.19
C LYS A 296 -1.70 50.21 -13.93
N PHE A 297 -2.57 50.25 -12.92
CA PHE A 297 -3.50 49.15 -12.61
C PHE A 297 -4.56 48.93 -13.70
N GLU A 298 -5.10 50.00 -14.30
CA GLU A 298 -6.05 49.88 -15.41
C GLU A 298 -5.36 49.42 -16.71
N ALA A 299 -4.12 49.82 -16.96
CA ALA A 299 -3.33 49.35 -18.09
C ALA A 299 -2.90 47.87 -17.94
N ASP A 300 -2.46 47.46 -16.74
CA ASP A 300 -2.18 46.05 -16.42
C ASP A 300 -3.47 45.19 -16.47
N ARG A 301 -4.63 45.79 -16.16
CA ARG A 301 -5.97 45.17 -16.28
C ARG A 301 -6.41 44.99 -17.73
N GLU A 302 -6.29 46.02 -18.57
CA GLU A 302 -6.63 45.95 -20.00
C GLU A 302 -5.70 44.98 -20.74
N SER A 303 -4.40 44.97 -20.45
CA SER A 303 -3.44 44.03 -21.05
C SER A 303 -3.69 42.57 -20.65
N SER A 304 -4.21 42.29 -19.45
CA SER A 304 -4.60 40.94 -19.02
C SER A 304 -5.92 40.45 -19.66
N ALA A 305 -6.79 41.38 -20.07
CA ALA A 305 -8.08 41.10 -20.71
C ALA A 305 -7.99 41.02 -22.25
N THR A 306 -6.94 41.60 -22.85
CA THR A 306 -6.72 41.56 -24.29
C THR A 306 -6.06 40.24 -24.69
N LEU A 307 -6.62 39.54 -25.68
CA LEU A 307 -6.01 38.35 -26.29
C LEU A 307 -4.72 38.79 -27.00
N ASP A 308 -3.59 38.76 -26.30
CA ASP A 308 -2.28 38.85 -26.96
C ASP A 308 -2.06 37.61 -27.85
N ALA A 309 -1.12 37.71 -28.79
CA ALA A 309 -0.88 36.64 -29.76
C ALA A 309 -0.57 35.28 -29.09
N VAL A 310 0.07 35.30 -27.92
CA VAL A 310 0.37 34.09 -27.13
C VAL A 310 -0.90 33.49 -26.55
N ASN A 311 -1.77 34.29 -25.90
CA ASN A 311 -3.05 33.80 -25.38
C ASN A 311 -3.95 33.30 -26.51
N GLY A 312 -3.93 33.94 -27.69
CA GLY A 312 -4.62 33.47 -28.88
C GLY A 312 -4.21 32.05 -29.27
N LEU A 313 -2.89 31.78 -29.30
CA LEU A 313 -2.37 30.45 -29.56
C LEU A 313 -2.70 29.46 -28.45
N VAL A 314 -2.51 29.82 -27.17
CA VAL A 314 -2.76 28.94 -26.00
C VAL A 314 -4.22 28.48 -25.91
N ASN A 315 -5.17 29.27 -26.42
CA ASN A 315 -6.59 28.92 -26.45
C ASN A 315 -7.05 28.32 -27.78
N SER A 316 -6.14 28.19 -28.75
CA SER A 316 -6.43 27.57 -30.03
C SER A 316 -6.39 26.04 -29.92
N PRO A 317 -7.07 25.31 -30.81
CA PRO A 317 -7.01 23.84 -30.81
C PRO A 317 -5.60 23.27 -30.99
N VAL A 318 -4.68 24.03 -31.60
CA VAL A 318 -3.30 23.57 -31.88
C VAL A 318 -2.33 23.74 -30.70
N ALA A 319 -2.78 24.33 -29.58
CA ALA A 319 -1.93 24.58 -28.42
C ALA A 319 -1.49 23.31 -27.69
N ASP A 320 -2.40 22.34 -27.61
CA ASP A 320 -2.19 21.07 -26.91
C ASP A 320 -1.98 19.94 -27.93
N MET A 321 -0.73 19.49 -28.07
CA MET A 321 -0.38 18.42 -29.00
C MET A 321 -1.06 17.09 -28.64
N PHE A 322 -1.45 16.89 -27.39
CA PHE A 322 -2.18 15.69 -26.98
C PHE A 322 -3.63 15.66 -27.46
N SER A 323 -4.16 16.80 -27.91
CA SER A 323 -5.52 16.91 -28.42
C SER A 323 -5.58 16.94 -29.96
N THR A 324 -4.60 17.58 -30.61
CA THR A 324 -4.63 17.82 -32.07
C THR A 324 -3.29 17.61 -32.79
N GLY A 325 -2.30 17.09 -32.07
CA GLY A 325 -0.97 16.80 -32.62
C GLY A 325 -0.96 15.64 -33.60
N GLU A 326 0.23 15.36 -34.10
CA GLU A 326 0.51 14.27 -35.03
C GLU A 326 1.60 13.35 -34.46
N PRO A 327 1.75 12.11 -34.96
CA PRO A 327 2.81 11.21 -34.52
C PRO A 327 4.19 11.88 -34.57
N ASP A 328 5.00 11.71 -33.53
CA ASP A 328 6.37 12.22 -33.53
C ASP A 328 7.31 11.21 -34.20
N GLU A 329 7.97 11.63 -35.28
CA GLU A 329 8.95 10.82 -36.02
C GLU A 329 10.39 11.26 -35.72
N SER A 330 10.60 12.07 -34.67
CA SER A 330 11.91 12.61 -34.29
C SER A 330 12.88 11.51 -33.87
N SER A 331 14.12 11.59 -34.39
CA SER A 331 15.23 10.75 -33.95
C SER A 331 15.77 11.12 -32.56
N LEU A 332 15.33 12.24 -32.00
CA LEU A 332 15.81 12.75 -30.70
C LEU A 332 15.17 12.04 -29.51
N VAL A 333 14.16 11.21 -29.74
CA VAL A 333 13.44 10.49 -28.70
C VAL A 333 14.37 9.47 -28.05
N PRO A 334 14.78 9.65 -26.78
CA PRO A 334 15.76 8.77 -26.15
C PRO A 334 15.23 7.36 -25.88
N VAL A 335 13.91 7.18 -25.69
CA VAL A 335 13.22 5.92 -25.35
C VAL A 335 13.83 5.21 -24.14
N PHE A 336 13.15 5.29 -23.00
CA PHE A 336 13.61 4.68 -21.74
C PHE A 336 12.66 3.56 -21.31
N ASP A 337 13.08 2.64 -20.45
CA ASP A 337 12.18 1.66 -19.78
C ASP A 337 11.23 2.29 -18.74
N ARG A 338 10.82 3.56 -18.94
CA ARG A 338 9.93 4.39 -18.11
C ARG A 338 10.41 4.62 -16.66
N ARG A 339 11.11 5.74 -16.44
CA ARG A 339 11.69 6.08 -15.13
C ARG A 339 11.54 7.56 -14.78
N SER A 340 10.33 8.07 -14.96
CA SER A 340 9.97 9.44 -14.61
C SER A 340 8.78 9.44 -13.66
N PHE A 341 8.86 10.28 -12.64
CA PHE A 341 7.73 10.61 -11.78
C PHE A 341 7.65 12.11 -11.64
N VAL A 342 6.70 12.71 -12.35
CA VAL A 342 6.51 14.16 -12.44
C VAL A 342 7.82 14.82 -12.90
N ASP A 343 8.54 15.51 -12.03
CA ASP A 343 9.78 16.25 -12.30
C ASP A 343 11.05 15.43 -12.14
N ASP A 344 11.00 14.29 -11.43
CA ASP A 344 12.14 13.40 -11.23
C ASP A 344 12.27 12.42 -12.40
N ILE A 345 13.46 12.36 -13.02
CA ILE A 345 13.77 11.48 -14.15
C ILE A 345 15.07 10.75 -13.87
N CYS A 346 15.07 9.41 -13.92
CA CYS A 346 16.27 8.61 -13.74
C CYS A 346 16.50 7.70 -14.93
N PHE A 347 17.74 7.54 -15.35
CA PHE A 347 18.11 6.56 -16.38
C PHE A 347 19.57 6.18 -16.21
N GLY A 348 19.99 5.09 -16.86
CA GLY A 348 21.37 4.66 -16.81
C GLY A 348 21.77 3.82 -18.01
N SER A 349 23.01 3.36 -17.99
CA SER A 349 23.57 2.46 -19.00
C SER A 349 24.72 1.63 -18.42
N GLU A 350 25.06 0.54 -19.10
CA GLU A 350 26.23 -0.30 -18.80
C GLU A 350 27.54 0.47 -18.95
N THR A 351 27.60 1.45 -19.86
CA THR A 351 28.82 2.22 -20.12
C THR A 351 28.59 3.72 -19.93
N PHE A 352 29.67 4.41 -19.55
CA PHE A 352 29.64 5.87 -19.38
C PHE A 352 29.23 6.57 -20.68
N ASP A 353 29.81 6.16 -21.80
CA ASP A 353 29.62 6.83 -23.09
C ASP A 353 28.17 6.67 -23.59
N ALA A 354 27.57 5.49 -23.43
CA ALA A 354 26.17 5.26 -23.78
C ALA A 354 25.21 6.04 -22.86
N CYS A 355 25.53 6.16 -21.56
CA CYS A 355 24.77 7.00 -20.63
C CYS A 355 24.87 8.49 -21.03
N LEU A 356 26.06 8.95 -21.41
CA LEU A 356 26.30 10.32 -21.86
C LEU A 356 25.57 10.63 -23.18
N GLU A 357 25.58 9.71 -24.15
CA GLU A 357 24.85 9.85 -25.41
C GLU A 357 23.34 9.97 -25.17
N THR A 358 22.82 9.15 -24.26
CA THR A 358 21.41 9.19 -23.85
C THR A 358 21.06 10.52 -23.18
N LEU A 359 21.94 11.02 -22.30
CA LEU A 359 21.80 12.35 -21.69
C LEU A 359 21.80 13.46 -22.75
N ASP A 360 22.73 13.44 -23.70
CA ASP A 360 22.82 14.45 -24.77
C ASP A 360 21.54 14.48 -25.62
N ARG A 361 21.01 13.31 -26.00
CA ARG A 361 19.73 13.20 -26.72
C ARG A 361 18.55 13.74 -25.91
N LEU A 362 18.47 13.39 -24.63
CA LEU A 362 17.41 13.87 -23.74
C LEU A 362 17.45 15.39 -23.57
N LEU A 363 18.63 15.97 -23.35
CA LEU A 363 18.80 17.42 -23.20
C LEU A 363 18.50 18.16 -24.52
N GLN A 364 18.87 17.58 -25.66
CA GLN A 364 18.48 18.10 -26.96
C GLN A 364 16.95 18.10 -27.13
N ARG A 365 16.28 17.03 -26.71
CA ARG A 365 14.82 16.93 -26.73
C ARG A 365 14.15 17.92 -25.78
N PHE A 366 14.69 18.11 -24.57
CA PHE A 366 14.21 19.13 -23.64
C PHE A 366 14.36 20.55 -24.19
N THR A 367 15.38 20.79 -25.00
CA THR A 367 15.54 22.08 -25.71
C THR A 367 14.40 22.33 -26.69
N GLU A 368 13.95 21.31 -27.44
CA GLU A 368 12.78 21.44 -28.34
C GLU A 368 11.48 21.71 -27.56
N CYS A 369 11.26 20.96 -26.49
CA CYS A 369 10.07 21.09 -25.66
C CYS A 369 10.06 22.33 -24.74
N ARG A 370 11.20 23.05 -24.65
CA ARG A 370 11.47 24.11 -23.65
C ARG A 370 11.29 23.64 -22.20
N ILE A 371 11.77 22.43 -21.89
CA ILE A 371 11.81 21.90 -20.54
C ILE A 371 13.17 22.28 -19.93
N SER A 372 13.16 22.93 -18.78
CA SER A 372 14.37 23.29 -18.06
C SER A 372 14.76 22.24 -17.02
N VAL A 373 16.06 22.10 -16.77
CA VAL A 373 16.63 21.15 -15.81
C VAL A 373 17.28 21.91 -14.66
N SER A 374 17.01 21.51 -13.42
CA SER A 374 17.67 22.09 -12.24
C SER A 374 19.08 21.52 -12.14
N PHE A 375 20.08 22.32 -12.50
CA PHE A 375 21.47 21.90 -12.52
C PHE A 375 21.96 21.42 -11.16
N THR A 376 21.62 22.14 -10.08
CA THR A 376 22.13 21.83 -8.73
C THR A 376 21.44 20.65 -8.04
N LYS A 377 20.23 20.29 -8.49
CA LYS A 377 19.50 19.13 -7.97
C LYS A 377 19.70 17.89 -8.84
N SER A 378 20.05 18.07 -10.11
CA SER A 378 20.34 16.99 -11.03
C SER A 378 21.75 16.46 -10.81
N VAL A 379 21.89 15.15 -10.94
CA VAL A 379 23.14 14.39 -10.85
C VAL A 379 23.41 13.74 -12.20
N PHE A 380 24.60 13.98 -12.75
CA PHE A 380 24.92 13.61 -14.14
C PHE A 380 26.00 12.52 -14.20
N VAL A 381 25.66 11.41 -14.85
CA VAL A 381 26.53 10.26 -15.18
C VAL A 381 27.42 9.85 -13.99
N GLN A 382 26.81 9.27 -12.96
CA GLN A 382 27.47 8.82 -11.72
C GLN A 382 27.28 7.32 -11.48
N PRO A 383 28.15 6.64 -10.72
CA PRO A 383 27.98 5.22 -10.38
C PRO A 383 26.81 4.96 -9.42
N LYS A 384 26.30 6.02 -8.78
CA LYS A 384 25.13 5.99 -7.91
C LYS A 384 24.39 7.33 -7.92
N VAL A 385 23.07 7.29 -7.73
CA VAL A 385 22.21 8.47 -7.70
C VAL A 385 21.11 8.32 -6.66
N ASP A 386 20.63 9.45 -6.14
CA ASP A 386 19.37 9.49 -5.40
C ASP A 386 18.20 9.67 -6.40
N PHE A 387 17.20 8.81 -6.32
CA PHE A 387 15.98 8.87 -7.15
C PHE A 387 14.76 8.48 -6.31
N LEU A 388 13.73 9.35 -6.30
CA LEU A 388 12.51 9.14 -5.51
C LEU A 388 12.78 8.75 -4.06
N SER A 389 13.74 9.41 -3.39
CA SER A 389 14.13 9.07 -2.00
C SER A 389 14.74 7.67 -1.80
N HIS A 390 15.35 7.12 -2.85
CA HIS A 390 16.12 5.88 -2.81
C HIS A 390 17.51 6.12 -3.39
N GLU A 391 18.53 5.52 -2.78
CA GLU A 391 19.86 5.45 -3.39
C GLU A 391 19.86 4.26 -4.37
N VAL A 392 20.15 4.55 -5.63
CA VAL A 392 20.27 3.57 -6.71
C VAL A 392 21.73 3.47 -7.13
N SER A 393 22.25 2.26 -7.24
CA SER A 393 23.62 1.98 -7.67
C SER A 393 23.67 0.67 -8.45
N ALA A 394 24.82 0.33 -9.03
CA ALA A 394 25.04 -0.99 -9.64
C ALA A 394 24.87 -2.15 -8.62
N GLU A 395 25.10 -1.90 -7.33
CA GLU A 395 24.98 -2.93 -6.29
C GLU A 395 23.52 -3.33 -6.06
N GLY A 396 22.59 -2.38 -6.21
CA GLY A 396 21.19 -2.52 -5.86
C GLY A 396 20.56 -1.19 -5.46
N ILE A 397 19.43 -1.28 -4.75
CA ILE A 397 18.63 -0.15 -4.29
C ILE A 397 18.58 -0.13 -2.77
N ARG A 398 18.73 1.06 -2.17
CA ARG A 398 18.65 1.28 -0.74
C ARG A 398 17.69 2.42 -0.43
N ALA A 399 16.98 2.34 0.69
CA ALA A 399 16.24 3.48 1.23
C ALA A 399 17.19 4.64 1.59
N ASP A 400 16.74 5.89 1.43
CA ASP A 400 17.51 7.08 1.80
C ASP A 400 17.98 7.02 3.27
N THR A 401 19.30 6.98 3.45
CA THR A 401 19.92 6.80 4.77
C THR A 401 19.61 7.92 5.76
N LYS A 402 19.43 9.16 5.29
CA LYS A 402 19.08 10.31 6.15
C LYS A 402 17.64 10.18 6.65
N LYS A 403 16.72 9.78 5.78
CA LYS A 403 15.32 9.53 6.14
C LYS A 403 15.19 8.33 7.05
N MET A 404 15.90 7.23 6.77
CA MET A 404 15.89 6.05 7.64
C MET A 404 16.42 6.40 9.03
N LYS A 405 17.54 7.14 9.10
CA LYS A 405 18.09 7.61 10.38
C LYS A 405 17.10 8.48 11.15
N ALA A 406 16.43 9.42 10.49
CA ALA A 406 15.41 10.24 11.13
C ALA A 406 14.28 9.39 11.72
N VAL A 407 13.84 8.32 11.04
CA VAL A 407 12.80 7.42 11.54
C VAL A 407 13.28 6.59 12.74
N THR A 408 14.55 6.17 12.76
CA THR A 408 15.13 5.43 13.89
C THR A 408 15.28 6.28 15.16
N GLU A 409 15.31 7.61 15.02
CA GLU A 409 15.43 8.56 16.14
C GLU A 409 14.05 9.06 16.64
N LEU A 410 12.95 8.71 15.97
CA LEU A 410 11.62 9.17 16.37
C LEU A 410 11.21 8.58 17.72
N PRO A 411 10.65 9.40 18.64
CA PRO A 411 10.05 8.88 19.85
C PRO A 411 8.75 8.14 19.54
N PHE A 412 8.32 7.27 20.47
CA PHE A 412 7.03 6.61 20.36
C PHE A 412 5.88 7.64 20.27
N PRO A 413 5.00 7.57 19.25
CA PRO A 413 3.92 8.53 19.08
C PRO A 413 2.98 8.63 20.29
N ALA A 414 2.55 9.84 20.61
CA ALA A 414 1.64 10.10 21.74
C ALA A 414 0.15 9.95 21.39
N SER A 415 -0.19 9.69 20.13
CA SER A 415 -1.57 9.55 19.66
C SER A 415 -1.69 8.55 18.51
N LYS A 416 -2.90 8.05 18.27
CA LYS A 416 -3.22 7.16 17.15
C LYS A 416 -2.91 7.81 15.80
N LYS A 417 -3.27 9.08 15.65
CA LYS A 417 -2.96 9.90 14.47
C LYS A 417 -1.45 9.99 14.23
N GLY A 418 -0.67 10.21 15.29
CA GLY A 418 0.79 10.18 15.22
C GLY A 418 1.33 8.81 14.81
N MET A 419 0.75 7.72 15.33
CA MET A 419 1.12 6.36 14.93
C MET A 419 0.78 6.06 13.47
N GLN A 420 -0.39 6.48 12.98
CA GLN A 420 -0.79 6.33 11.59
C GLN A 420 0.15 7.09 10.65
N SER A 421 0.57 8.29 11.04
CA SER A 421 1.59 9.06 10.30
C SER A 421 2.94 8.31 10.23
N PHE A 422 3.40 7.74 11.35
CA PHE A 422 4.61 6.93 11.40
C PHE A 422 4.53 5.70 10.48
N LEU A 423 3.45 4.92 10.57
CA LEU A 423 3.24 3.74 9.73
C LEU A 423 3.09 4.10 8.25
N GLY A 424 2.42 5.22 7.94
CA GLY A 424 2.30 5.73 6.58
C GLY A 424 3.65 6.09 5.98
N ALA A 425 4.52 6.76 6.76
CA ALA A 425 5.87 7.09 6.33
C ALA A 425 6.73 5.84 6.09
N LEU A 426 6.61 4.81 6.94
CA LEU A 426 7.33 3.55 6.77
C LEU A 426 6.79 2.69 5.63
N ASN A 427 5.50 2.75 5.34
CA ASN A 427 4.89 1.94 4.28
C ASN A 427 5.55 2.19 2.91
N TYR A 428 5.99 3.43 2.66
CA TYR A 428 6.77 3.81 1.47
C TYR A 428 8.09 3.01 1.34
N TYR A 429 8.72 2.68 2.46
CA TYR A 429 9.98 1.91 2.52
C TYR A 429 9.78 0.43 2.86
N SER A 430 8.53 -0.04 2.95
CA SER A 430 8.20 -1.40 3.40
C SER A 430 8.89 -2.49 2.58
N ARG A 431 9.17 -2.25 1.30
CA ARG A 431 9.91 -3.19 0.42
C ARG A 431 11.33 -3.51 0.90
N PHE A 432 11.95 -2.62 1.70
CA PHE A 432 13.31 -2.75 2.26
C PHE A 432 13.31 -3.32 3.69
N ILE A 433 12.15 -3.39 4.33
CA ILE A 433 12.01 -3.76 5.74
C ILE A 433 11.49 -5.19 5.81
N GLN A 434 12.38 -6.13 6.14
CA GLN A 434 12.00 -7.53 6.35
C GLN A 434 10.93 -7.63 7.44
N ASP A 435 9.87 -8.40 7.17
CA ASP A 435 8.79 -8.69 8.11
C ASP A 435 8.03 -7.45 8.64
N PHE A 436 8.04 -6.34 7.88
CA PHE A 436 7.37 -5.08 8.25
C PHE A 436 5.95 -5.29 8.79
N ALA A 437 5.12 -6.07 8.10
CA ALA A 437 3.74 -6.31 8.51
C ALA A 437 3.61 -7.14 9.79
N VAL A 438 4.58 -8.01 10.06
CA VAL A 438 4.60 -8.86 11.26
C VAL A 438 4.77 -7.99 12.51
N TYR A 439 5.74 -7.08 12.49
CA TYR A 439 5.97 -6.14 13.59
C TYR A 439 4.99 -4.96 13.58
N GLY A 440 4.49 -4.54 12.41
CA GLY A 440 3.52 -3.45 12.29
C GLY A 440 2.12 -3.79 12.81
N ALA A 441 1.76 -5.07 12.88
CA ALA A 441 0.40 -5.50 13.21
C ALA A 441 -0.13 -4.97 14.55
N ALA A 442 0.70 -4.96 15.60
CA ALA A 442 0.30 -4.42 16.90
C ALA A 442 0.06 -2.90 16.85
N LEU A 443 0.76 -2.18 15.97
CA LEU A 443 0.63 -0.74 15.79
C LEU A 443 -0.63 -0.38 15.00
N TYR A 444 -0.99 -1.17 13.98
CA TYR A 444 -2.23 -0.99 13.21
C TYR A 444 -3.50 -1.16 14.04
N GLN A 445 -3.43 -1.91 15.14
CA GLN A 445 -4.58 -2.21 15.99
C GLN A 445 -4.82 -1.18 17.11
N LEU A 446 -3.95 -0.18 17.25
CA LEU A 446 -4.09 0.85 18.27
C LEU A 446 -5.35 1.71 18.03
N ARG A 447 -6.07 1.95 19.12
CA ARG A 447 -7.24 2.83 19.18
C ARG A 447 -6.95 4.04 20.06
N ASP A 448 -7.83 5.02 20.00
CA ASP A 448 -7.65 6.27 20.75
C ASP A 448 -7.70 6.02 22.27
N GLU A 449 -8.46 5.02 22.72
CA GLU A 449 -8.54 4.64 24.14
C GLU A 449 -7.22 4.04 24.67
N ASP A 450 -6.41 3.42 23.80
CA ASP A 450 -5.17 2.76 24.20
C ASP A 450 -4.08 3.79 24.61
N PHE A 451 -4.22 5.07 24.23
CA PHE A 451 -3.34 6.18 24.62
C PHE A 451 -3.73 6.85 25.95
N THR A 452 -4.81 6.39 26.59
CA THR A 452 -5.18 6.86 27.93
C THR A 452 -4.27 6.24 29.00
N PRO A 453 -4.18 6.82 30.22
CA PRO A 453 -3.35 6.26 31.30
C PRO A 453 -3.67 4.81 31.69
N SER A 454 -4.90 4.33 31.40
CA SER A 454 -5.35 2.96 31.65
C SER A 454 -5.06 1.99 30.49
N GLY A 455 -4.59 2.46 29.33
CA GLY A 455 -4.27 1.65 28.17
C GLY A 455 -2.92 0.92 28.28
N SER A 456 -2.83 -0.30 27.75
CA SER A 456 -1.57 -1.05 27.68
C SER A 456 -0.89 -0.88 26.32
N LEU A 457 0.18 -0.08 26.28
CA LEU A 457 0.99 0.14 25.08
C LEU A 457 2.26 -0.72 25.03
N SER A 458 2.38 -1.73 25.90
CA SER A 458 3.61 -2.53 26.03
C SER A 458 4.01 -3.28 24.76
N ALA A 459 3.09 -4.03 24.16
CA ALA A 459 3.31 -4.74 22.90
C ALA A 459 3.58 -3.77 21.74
N ALA A 460 2.87 -2.64 21.70
CA ALA A 460 3.09 -1.59 20.69
C ALA A 460 4.47 -0.94 20.82
N LYS A 461 4.92 -0.58 22.03
CA LYS A 461 6.26 -0.02 22.27
C LYS A 461 7.36 -0.99 21.85
N ARG A 462 7.21 -2.29 22.15
CA ARG A 462 8.17 -3.32 21.71
C ARG A 462 8.17 -3.48 20.20
N SER A 463 7.00 -3.50 19.57
CA SER A 463 6.84 -3.58 18.12
C SER A 463 7.44 -2.37 17.40
N PHE A 464 7.25 -1.18 17.96
CA PHE A 464 7.84 0.06 17.48
C PHE A 464 9.37 0.02 17.53
N ALA A 465 9.95 -0.39 18.66
CA ALA A 465 11.40 -0.54 18.79
C ALA A 465 11.98 -1.59 17.82
N ALA A 466 11.29 -2.73 17.67
CA ALA A 466 11.69 -3.77 16.71
C ALA A 466 11.65 -3.26 15.26
N LEU A 467 10.63 -2.48 14.88
CA LEU A 467 10.57 -1.84 13.57
C LEU A 467 11.69 -0.82 13.37
N GLN A 468 11.99 0.01 14.37
CA GLN A 468 13.12 0.94 14.27
C GLN A 468 14.44 0.21 14.07
N GLN A 469 14.66 -0.90 14.76
CA GLN A 469 15.83 -1.75 14.55
C GLN A 469 15.86 -2.33 13.12
N LYS A 470 14.74 -2.87 12.63
CA LYS A 470 14.63 -3.38 11.25
C LYS A 470 14.86 -2.33 10.18
N VAL A 471 14.46 -1.08 10.44
CA VAL A 471 14.74 0.07 9.57
C VAL A 471 16.23 0.43 9.59
N ALA A 472 16.87 0.39 10.76
CA ALA A 472 18.31 0.65 10.89
C ALA A 472 19.16 -0.42 10.19
N GLU A 473 18.71 -1.67 10.23
CA GLU A 473 19.36 -2.85 9.65
C GLU A 473 18.92 -3.14 8.20
N ALA A 474 18.10 -2.28 7.59
CA ALA A 474 17.55 -2.51 6.26
C ALA A 474 18.68 -2.72 5.22
N PRO A 475 18.72 -3.88 4.54
CA PRO A 475 19.79 -4.20 3.61
C PRO A 475 19.64 -3.43 2.29
N ILE A 476 20.70 -3.44 1.49
CA ILE A 476 20.56 -3.16 0.05
C ILE A 476 19.76 -4.30 -0.56
N LEU A 477 18.72 -3.96 -1.31
CA LEU A 477 18.05 -4.91 -2.17
C LEU A 477 18.84 -5.03 -3.48
N ARG A 478 19.32 -6.23 -3.80
CA ARG A 478 19.99 -6.49 -5.08
C ARG A 478 18.98 -6.32 -6.21
N HIS A 479 19.46 -5.86 -7.36
CA HIS A 479 18.63 -5.86 -8.57
C HIS A 479 18.28 -7.28 -8.98
N PHE A 480 17.13 -7.43 -9.63
CA PHE A 480 16.68 -8.74 -10.10
C PHE A 480 17.45 -9.12 -11.35
N ASP A 481 18.14 -10.25 -11.32
CA ASP A 481 18.88 -10.76 -12.45
C ASP A 481 18.03 -11.78 -13.22
N ARG A 482 17.74 -11.48 -14.48
CA ARG A 482 16.88 -12.30 -15.33
C ARG A 482 17.49 -13.65 -15.69
N ASP A 483 18.79 -13.87 -15.52
CA ASP A 483 19.45 -15.12 -15.87
C ASP A 483 19.65 -16.04 -14.65
N LYS A 484 19.38 -15.54 -13.45
CA LYS A 484 19.54 -16.28 -12.20
C LYS A 484 18.27 -16.98 -11.76
N GLU A 485 18.47 -18.10 -11.04
CA GLU A 485 17.37 -18.83 -10.40
C GLU A 485 16.65 -17.95 -9.37
N VAL A 486 15.34 -18.19 -9.27
CA VAL A 486 14.46 -17.46 -8.36
C VAL A 486 14.24 -18.26 -7.08
N HIS A 487 14.47 -17.61 -5.93
CA HIS A 487 14.26 -18.18 -4.61
C HIS A 487 13.25 -17.35 -3.81
N VAL A 488 12.28 -18.01 -3.19
CA VAL A 488 11.24 -17.36 -2.39
C VAL A 488 11.15 -18.04 -1.03
N THR A 489 11.26 -17.27 0.05
CA THR A 489 10.93 -17.74 1.41
C THR A 489 9.54 -17.29 1.81
N LEU A 490 8.82 -18.17 2.50
CA LEU A 490 7.48 -17.90 3.00
C LEU A 490 7.46 -17.93 4.53
N PHE A 491 6.79 -16.96 5.12
CA PHE A 491 6.49 -16.95 6.54
C PHE A 491 5.05 -16.45 6.76
N ALA A 492 4.34 -17.11 7.65
CA ALA A 492 3.04 -16.66 8.10
C ALA A 492 2.83 -17.03 9.58
N ASN A 493 2.14 -16.15 10.30
CA ASN A 493 1.76 -16.37 11.68
C ASN A 493 0.26 -16.06 11.88
N GLU A 494 -0.17 -15.87 13.12
CA GLU A 494 -1.58 -15.67 13.43
C GLU A 494 -2.17 -14.35 12.91
N TRP A 495 -1.36 -13.34 12.63
CA TRP A 495 -1.82 -12.00 12.28
C TRP A 495 -1.24 -11.42 10.99
N ALA A 496 -0.17 -11.98 10.44
CA ALA A 496 0.50 -11.45 9.26
C ALA A 496 1.13 -12.55 8.40
N LEU A 497 1.38 -12.17 7.15
CA LEU A 497 2.18 -12.93 6.19
C LEU A 497 3.36 -12.08 5.72
N SER A 498 4.47 -12.77 5.46
CA SER A 498 5.73 -12.22 4.99
C SER A 498 6.36 -13.17 3.97
N SER A 499 7.06 -12.61 3.00
CA SER A 499 7.72 -13.33 1.93
C SER A 499 8.91 -12.53 1.43
N THR A 500 9.98 -13.22 1.06
CA THR A 500 11.18 -12.59 0.51
C THR A 500 11.50 -13.20 -0.85
N LEU A 501 11.61 -12.35 -1.87
CA LEU A 501 12.18 -12.70 -3.17
C LEU A 501 13.69 -12.53 -3.10
N MET A 502 14.45 -13.55 -3.50
CA MET A 502 15.91 -13.62 -3.41
C MET A 502 16.53 -14.28 -4.63
N GLN A 503 17.81 -13.98 -4.87
CA GLN A 503 18.65 -14.62 -5.88
C GLN A 503 20.08 -14.78 -5.36
N TYR A 504 20.83 -15.69 -5.98
CA TYR A 504 22.24 -15.90 -5.63
C TYR A 504 23.13 -14.76 -6.11
N HIS A 505 23.83 -14.11 -5.18
CA HIS A 505 24.92 -13.19 -5.43
C HIS A 505 26.03 -13.52 -4.43
N ASP A 506 27.29 -13.54 -4.89
CA ASP A 506 28.44 -13.78 -4.02
C ASP A 506 28.29 -15.07 -3.16
N ASP A 507 27.81 -16.14 -3.79
CA ASP A 507 27.49 -17.46 -3.19
C ASP A 507 26.44 -17.46 -2.05
N LYS A 508 25.70 -16.35 -1.89
CA LYS A 508 24.62 -16.21 -0.89
C LYS A 508 23.31 -15.78 -1.52
N LEU A 509 22.20 -16.06 -0.84
CA LEU A 509 20.87 -15.56 -1.19
C LEU A 509 20.72 -14.12 -0.70
N HIS A 510 20.74 -13.19 -1.64
CA HIS A 510 20.51 -11.77 -1.38
C HIS A 510 19.04 -11.41 -1.62
N PRO A 511 18.47 -10.48 -0.83
CA PRO A 511 17.10 -10.03 -1.01
C PRO A 511 17.00 -9.13 -2.25
N VAL A 512 16.01 -9.40 -3.09
CA VAL A 512 15.57 -8.51 -4.18
C VAL A 512 14.37 -7.68 -3.72
N ARG A 513 13.47 -8.28 -2.93
CA ARG A 513 12.28 -7.60 -2.40
C ARG A 513 11.70 -8.30 -1.18
N PHE A 514 11.30 -7.52 -0.17
CA PHE A 514 10.44 -7.99 0.91
C PHE A 514 8.97 -7.66 0.61
N CYS A 515 8.08 -8.60 0.88
CA CYS A 515 6.63 -8.46 0.71
C CYS A 515 5.92 -8.95 1.98
N GLY A 516 4.97 -8.18 2.50
CA GLY A 516 4.17 -8.63 3.64
C GLY A 516 2.90 -7.81 3.82
N ARG A 517 1.94 -8.38 4.52
CA ARG A 517 0.72 -7.69 4.94
C ARG A 517 0.10 -8.35 6.17
N VAL A 518 -0.74 -7.60 6.87
CA VAL A 518 -1.59 -8.13 7.93
C VAL A 518 -2.68 -9.01 7.30
N LEU A 519 -3.03 -10.10 7.98
CA LEU A 519 -4.13 -11.00 7.61
C LEU A 519 -5.47 -10.28 7.77
N LYS A 520 -6.41 -10.56 6.87
CA LYS A 520 -7.81 -10.14 7.03
C LYS A 520 -8.49 -10.99 8.11
N ASP A 521 -9.59 -10.49 8.67
CA ASP A 521 -10.34 -11.18 9.72
C ASP A 521 -10.73 -12.63 9.36
N ALA A 522 -11.12 -12.87 8.11
CA ALA A 522 -11.42 -14.22 7.63
C ALA A 522 -10.17 -15.11 7.50
N GLU A 523 -9.04 -14.53 7.08
CA GLU A 523 -7.77 -15.22 6.82
C GLU A 523 -7.04 -15.61 8.11
N MET A 524 -7.27 -14.90 9.22
CA MET A 524 -6.73 -15.27 10.54
C MET A 524 -7.15 -16.69 10.96
N ASN A 525 -8.33 -17.15 10.53
CA ASN A 525 -8.85 -18.48 10.85
C ASN A 525 -8.34 -19.58 9.90
N TYR A 526 -7.47 -19.25 8.94
CA TYR A 526 -6.97 -20.22 7.99
C TYR A 526 -5.94 -21.12 8.68
N HIS A 527 -5.74 -22.33 8.15
CA HIS A 527 -4.68 -23.18 8.66
C HIS A 527 -3.30 -22.53 8.44
N PRO A 528 -2.30 -22.68 9.33
CA PRO A 528 -0.97 -22.07 9.15
C PRO A 528 -0.36 -22.32 7.77
N ALA A 529 -0.50 -23.53 7.26
CA ALA A 529 -0.05 -23.88 5.91
C ALA A 529 -0.82 -23.16 4.77
N GLU A 530 -2.13 -22.91 4.93
CA GLU A 530 -2.89 -22.09 3.97
C GLU A 530 -2.45 -20.62 4.02
N LYS A 531 -2.04 -20.11 5.19
CA LYS A 531 -1.51 -18.76 5.33
C LYS A 531 -0.17 -18.60 4.59
N GLU A 532 0.68 -19.62 4.56
CA GLU A 532 1.89 -19.61 3.71
C GLU A 532 1.57 -19.62 2.21
N VAL A 533 0.49 -20.29 1.78
CA VAL A 533 -0.01 -20.16 0.40
C VAL A 533 -0.43 -18.72 0.10
N LEU A 534 -1.08 -18.02 1.05
CA LEU A 534 -1.39 -16.60 0.89
C LEU A 534 -0.13 -15.73 0.79
N ALA A 535 0.93 -16.05 1.53
CA ALA A 535 2.23 -15.39 1.41
C ALA A 535 2.83 -15.58 0.00
N LEU A 536 2.75 -16.79 -0.55
CA LEU A 536 3.20 -17.07 -1.92
C LEU A 536 2.40 -16.28 -2.95
N LEU A 537 1.07 -16.30 -2.84
CA LEU A 537 0.20 -15.54 -3.77
C LEU A 537 0.46 -14.02 -3.69
N LEU A 538 0.83 -13.50 -2.53
CA LEU A 538 1.21 -12.09 -2.40
C LEU A 538 2.46 -11.78 -3.22
N VAL A 539 3.55 -12.52 -3.04
CA VAL A 539 4.80 -12.25 -3.77
C VAL A 539 4.65 -12.51 -5.27
N LEU A 540 3.90 -13.53 -5.68
CA LEU A 540 3.59 -13.79 -7.09
C LEU A 540 2.82 -12.64 -7.74
N LYS A 541 1.90 -12.01 -7.00
CA LYS A 541 1.15 -10.85 -7.48
C LYS A 541 2.02 -9.60 -7.56
N VAL A 542 2.81 -9.33 -6.51
CA VAL A 542 3.61 -8.10 -6.39
C VAL A 542 4.79 -8.13 -7.37
N CYS A 543 5.44 -9.27 -7.53
CA CYS A 543 6.60 -9.44 -8.41
C CYS A 543 6.23 -10.13 -9.73
N TYR A 544 5.00 -9.95 -10.22
CA TYR A 544 4.48 -10.69 -11.37
C TYR A 544 5.40 -10.60 -12.60
N SER A 545 5.82 -9.39 -12.98
CA SER A 545 6.70 -9.14 -14.13
C SER A 545 8.06 -9.85 -14.00
N GLN A 546 8.58 -9.91 -12.78
CA GLN A 546 9.87 -10.55 -12.48
C GLN A 546 9.75 -12.08 -12.49
N LEU A 547 8.59 -12.63 -12.10
CA LEU A 547 8.40 -14.05 -11.82
C LEU A 547 7.71 -14.85 -12.92
N VAL A 548 6.89 -14.20 -13.76
CA VAL A 548 6.08 -14.89 -14.76
C VAL A 548 6.94 -15.71 -15.73
N GLY A 549 6.52 -16.95 -16.01
CA GLY A 549 7.23 -17.86 -16.91
C GLY A 549 8.50 -18.50 -16.36
N ARG A 550 8.88 -18.21 -15.10
CA ARG A 550 10.11 -18.74 -14.47
C ARG A 550 9.84 -19.92 -13.54
N THR A 551 10.89 -20.71 -13.30
CA THR A 551 10.93 -21.68 -12.21
C THR A 551 11.19 -20.98 -10.89
N ILE A 552 10.31 -21.20 -9.92
CA ILE A 552 10.37 -20.55 -8.60
C ILE A 552 10.66 -21.61 -7.55
N ARG A 553 11.82 -21.52 -6.89
CA ARG A 553 12.18 -22.37 -5.75
C ARG A 553 11.59 -21.78 -4.47
N VAL A 554 10.61 -22.45 -3.90
CA VAL A 554 9.84 -21.98 -2.74
C VAL A 554 10.27 -22.71 -1.48
N TYR A 555 10.74 -21.97 -0.49
CA TYR A 555 11.10 -22.47 0.84
C TYR A 555 9.95 -22.23 1.82
N THR A 556 9.44 -23.31 2.41
CA THR A 556 8.27 -23.33 3.31
C THR A 556 8.53 -24.25 4.50
N ARG A 557 7.85 -23.98 5.63
CA ARG A 557 7.90 -24.88 6.81
C ARG A 557 7.00 -26.11 6.63
N PHE A 558 5.94 -25.97 5.84
CA PHE A 558 4.89 -26.97 5.70
C PHE A 558 4.99 -27.71 4.36
N SER A 559 4.93 -29.05 4.39
CA SER A 559 4.82 -29.87 3.16
C SER A 559 3.49 -29.69 2.44
N THR A 560 2.50 -29.03 3.05
CA THR A 560 1.17 -28.83 2.48
C THR A 560 1.21 -28.11 1.14
N LEU A 561 2.16 -27.20 0.91
CA LEU A 561 2.25 -26.47 -0.36
C LEU A 561 2.63 -27.41 -1.51
N GLU A 562 3.51 -28.38 -1.25
CA GLU A 562 3.84 -29.45 -2.18
C GLU A 562 2.62 -30.34 -2.47
N TRP A 563 1.82 -30.65 -1.44
CA TRP A 563 0.59 -31.43 -1.59
C TRP A 563 -0.49 -30.68 -2.38
N VAL A 564 -0.71 -29.39 -2.12
CA VAL A 564 -1.66 -28.54 -2.87
C VAL A 564 -1.31 -28.48 -4.36
N HIS A 565 -0.02 -28.55 -4.71
CA HIS A 565 0.40 -28.53 -6.10
C HIS A 565 0.30 -29.89 -6.80
N LYS A 566 0.58 -30.99 -6.10
CA LYS A 566 0.66 -32.34 -6.70
C LYS A 566 -0.60 -33.20 -6.54
N SER A 567 -1.49 -32.87 -5.60
CA SER A 567 -2.63 -33.73 -5.25
C SER A 567 -3.74 -33.69 -6.31
N LYS A 568 -4.30 -34.86 -6.62
CA LYS A 568 -5.47 -35.03 -7.49
C LYS A 568 -6.81 -34.99 -6.72
N THR A 569 -6.77 -34.91 -5.39
CA THR A 569 -7.94 -35.09 -4.50
C THR A 569 -8.18 -33.87 -3.61
N LEU A 570 -7.97 -32.67 -4.15
CA LEU A 570 -8.19 -31.42 -3.43
C LEU A 570 -9.67 -31.09 -3.32
N PHE A 571 -10.10 -30.63 -2.13
CA PHE A 571 -11.46 -30.17 -1.87
C PHE A 571 -11.45 -28.77 -1.25
N GLY A 572 -12.56 -28.05 -1.43
CA GLY A 572 -12.79 -26.73 -0.81
C GLY A 572 -11.78 -25.67 -1.25
N ARG A 573 -11.22 -24.93 -0.29
CA ARG A 573 -10.31 -23.80 -0.55
C ARG A 573 -8.98 -24.24 -1.20
N ALA A 574 -8.50 -25.44 -0.88
CA ALA A 574 -7.26 -25.97 -1.45
C ALA A 574 -7.35 -26.10 -2.98
N THR A 575 -8.54 -26.41 -3.53
CA THR A 575 -8.78 -26.43 -4.98
C THR A 575 -8.61 -25.05 -5.60
N HIS A 576 -9.14 -24.00 -4.96
CA HIS A 576 -8.98 -22.62 -5.44
C HIS A 576 -7.50 -22.17 -5.42
N PHE A 577 -6.75 -22.55 -4.38
CA PHE A 577 -5.32 -22.32 -4.33
C PHE A 577 -4.56 -23.05 -5.44
N ALA A 578 -4.85 -24.33 -5.68
CA ALA A 578 -4.22 -25.07 -6.76
C ALA A 578 -4.49 -24.45 -8.14
N VAL A 579 -5.70 -23.97 -8.40
CA VAL A 579 -6.03 -23.26 -9.65
C VAL A 579 -5.20 -21.98 -9.80
N MET A 580 -5.11 -21.14 -8.75
CA MET A 580 -4.32 -19.91 -8.80
C MET A 580 -2.81 -20.16 -8.94
N LEU A 581 -2.31 -21.27 -8.39
CA LEU A 581 -0.90 -21.65 -8.47
C LEU A 581 -0.55 -22.42 -9.76
N SER A 582 -1.55 -22.98 -10.47
CA SER A 582 -1.34 -23.81 -11.66
C SER A 582 -0.55 -23.15 -12.81
N PRO A 583 -0.62 -21.81 -13.04
CA PRO A 583 0.17 -21.18 -14.10
C PRO A 583 1.66 -21.08 -13.77
N TRP A 584 2.07 -21.38 -12.53
CA TRP A 584 3.43 -21.15 -12.02
C TRP A 584 4.21 -22.46 -11.93
N HIS A 585 5.48 -22.43 -12.37
CA HIS A 585 6.38 -23.57 -12.24
C HIS A 585 7.08 -23.52 -10.87
N LEU A 586 6.54 -24.25 -9.89
CA LEU A 586 6.98 -24.21 -8.49
C LEU A 586 7.82 -25.44 -8.13
N VAL A 587 8.99 -25.22 -7.54
CA VAL A 587 9.83 -26.25 -6.91
C VAL A 587 9.80 -26.02 -5.41
N VAL A 588 9.07 -26.87 -4.67
CA VAL A 588 8.80 -26.68 -3.25
C VAL A 588 9.83 -27.41 -2.40
N ASN A 589 10.53 -26.68 -1.55
CA ASN A 589 11.54 -27.19 -0.63
C ASN A 589 11.08 -26.97 0.81
N ARG A 590 10.84 -28.06 1.53
CA ARG A 590 10.53 -27.98 2.96
C ARG A 590 11.81 -27.72 3.76
N VAL A 591 11.83 -26.64 4.53
CA VAL A 591 12.92 -26.32 5.47
C VAL A 591 12.48 -26.74 6.87
N LYS A 592 13.33 -27.52 7.55
CA LYS A 592 13.06 -27.98 8.92
C LYS A 592 13.33 -26.87 9.94
N GLU A 593 12.71 -26.99 11.10
CA GLU A 593 13.09 -26.15 12.24
C GLU A 593 14.58 -26.38 12.57
N ARG A 594 15.29 -25.28 12.85
CA ARG A 594 16.73 -25.18 13.12
C ARG A 594 17.63 -25.68 12.00
N ASP A 595 17.22 -25.52 10.74
CA ASP A 595 18.09 -25.79 9.59
C ASP A 595 19.19 -24.72 9.46
N CYS A 596 20.31 -24.97 10.14
CA CYS A 596 21.49 -24.10 10.10
C CYS A 596 22.08 -23.99 8.71
N THR A 597 21.92 -25.01 7.85
CA THR A 597 22.47 -24.99 6.49
C THR A 597 21.72 -23.99 5.63
N PHE A 598 20.38 -23.96 5.72
CA PHE A 598 19.58 -22.95 5.04
C PHE A 598 19.87 -21.54 5.57
N ALA A 599 19.99 -21.38 6.89
CA ALA A 599 20.32 -20.09 7.49
C ALA A 599 21.69 -19.55 7.02
N GLN A 600 22.68 -20.42 6.80
CA GLN A 600 24.00 -20.06 6.28
C GLN A 600 23.99 -19.63 4.80
N LEU A 601 22.98 -20.05 4.02
CA LEU A 601 22.81 -19.61 2.63
C LEU A 601 22.32 -18.17 2.53
N LEU A 602 21.64 -17.65 3.55
CA LEU A 602 21.11 -16.30 3.54
C LEU A 602 22.24 -15.27 3.68
N GLN A 603 22.08 -14.12 3.03
CA GLN A 603 22.93 -12.96 3.24
C GLN A 603 22.93 -12.55 4.73
N ALA A 604 24.08 -12.09 5.21
CA ALA A 604 24.27 -11.75 6.63
C ALA A 604 23.39 -10.55 7.04
N GLY A 605 22.50 -10.75 8.02
CA GLY A 605 21.56 -9.74 8.49
C GLY A 605 20.11 -10.03 8.12
N LEU A 606 19.86 -10.96 7.18
CA LEU A 606 18.53 -11.52 6.98
C LEU A 606 18.15 -12.41 8.17
N THR A 607 16.98 -12.17 8.75
CA THR A 607 16.42 -13.05 9.77
C THR A 607 15.86 -14.30 9.12
N SER A 608 16.33 -15.47 9.56
CA SER A 608 15.73 -16.73 9.17
C SER A 608 14.35 -16.88 9.82
N PHE A 609 13.34 -17.30 9.05
CA PHE A 609 12.00 -17.58 9.59
C PHE A 609 12.01 -18.70 10.65
N VAL A 610 13.08 -19.47 10.71
CA VAL A 610 13.31 -20.56 11.65
C VAL A 610 13.48 -20.05 13.09
N GLU A 611 14.01 -18.85 13.29
CA GLU A 611 14.25 -18.25 14.63
C GLU A 611 13.20 -17.18 14.99
N LEU A 612 12.37 -16.81 14.01
CA LEU A 612 11.47 -15.68 14.13
C LEU A 612 10.35 -15.96 15.13
N GLU A 613 9.79 -17.17 15.18
CA GLU A 613 8.56 -17.44 15.94
C GLU A 613 8.68 -17.31 17.47
N ASP A 614 9.85 -17.63 18.01
CA ASP A 614 10.13 -17.49 19.45
C ASP A 614 10.36 -16.02 19.82
N SER A 615 10.93 -15.24 18.89
CA SER A 615 11.17 -13.80 19.08
C SER A 615 9.90 -12.93 19.03
N LEU A 616 8.79 -13.47 18.49
CA LEU A 616 7.56 -12.71 18.24
C LEU A 616 6.59 -12.64 19.42
N ALA A 617 6.73 -13.49 20.45
CA ALA A 617 5.83 -13.49 21.61
C ALA A 617 5.65 -12.10 22.27
N PRO A 618 6.72 -11.28 22.46
CA PRO A 618 6.60 -9.95 23.08
C PRO A 618 5.88 -8.89 22.23
N VAL A 619 5.80 -9.11 20.91
CA VAL A 619 5.23 -8.18 19.91
C VAL A 619 3.86 -8.65 19.39
N THR A 620 3.33 -9.73 19.97
CA THR A 620 2.00 -10.24 19.65
C THR A 620 0.95 -9.13 19.77
N PRO A 621 0.15 -8.87 18.71
CA PRO A 621 -0.93 -7.89 18.78
C PRO A 621 -1.93 -8.27 19.88
N PRO A 622 -2.49 -7.29 20.61
CA PRO A 622 -3.52 -7.57 21.61
C PRO A 622 -4.72 -8.25 20.93
N THR A 623 -5.02 -9.49 21.34
CA THR A 623 -6.07 -10.30 20.74
C THR A 623 -7.42 -9.57 20.83
N LYS A 624 -8.15 -9.44 19.72
CA LYS A 624 -9.59 -9.18 19.76
C LYS A 624 -10.28 -10.39 20.42
N GLY A 625 -10.43 -10.34 21.74
CA GLY A 625 -11.20 -11.31 22.53
C GLY A 625 -10.52 -12.67 22.74
N SER A 626 -9.84 -12.80 23.89
CA SER A 626 -9.53 -14.04 24.62
C SER A 626 -8.34 -14.93 24.15
N PRO A 627 -7.70 -15.66 25.09
CA PRO A 627 -6.31 -16.10 25.03
C PRO A 627 -6.18 -17.45 24.35
N THR A 628 -4.99 -17.75 23.83
CA THR A 628 -4.51 -19.14 23.87
C THR A 628 -3.00 -19.22 23.75
N ALA A 629 -2.42 -19.93 24.70
CA ALA A 629 -1.07 -20.44 24.68
C ALA A 629 -0.93 -21.45 23.52
N ARG A 630 0.24 -21.44 22.86
CA ARG A 630 0.65 -22.48 21.89
C ARG A 630 0.69 -23.86 22.57
N MET A 631 0.17 -24.88 21.88
CA MET A 631 0.35 -26.31 22.20
C MET A 631 0.82 -27.06 20.94
N ASP A 632 1.69 -28.05 21.15
CA ASP A 632 2.38 -28.87 20.14
C ASP A 632 1.42 -29.66 19.23
N PRO A 633 1.59 -29.65 17.88
CA PRO A 633 0.79 -30.43 16.94
C PRO A 633 0.74 -31.95 17.18
N HIS A 634 1.76 -32.54 17.82
CA HIS A 634 1.78 -33.97 18.14
C HIS A 634 1.01 -34.33 19.42
N LEU A 635 0.55 -33.34 20.19
CA LEU A 635 -0.28 -33.51 21.39
C LEU A 635 -1.80 -33.36 21.12
N LEU A 636 -2.21 -33.06 19.88
CA LEU A 636 -3.58 -32.60 19.59
C LEU A 636 -4.61 -33.70 19.30
N TYR A 637 -4.19 -34.95 19.08
CA TYR A 637 -5.10 -36.05 18.77
C TYR A 637 -4.81 -37.28 19.62
N ALA A 638 -5.85 -37.95 20.08
CA ALA A 638 -5.73 -39.14 20.91
C ALA A 638 -5.12 -40.29 20.10
N CYS A 639 -3.92 -40.72 20.48
CA CYS A 639 -3.35 -42.02 20.13
C CYS A 639 -3.34 -42.87 21.41
N LEU A 640 -3.99 -44.04 21.37
CA LEU A 640 -4.11 -44.93 22.51
C LEU A 640 -3.16 -46.13 22.37
N PRO A 641 -2.54 -46.61 23.45
CA PRO A 641 -1.89 -47.91 23.42
C PRO A 641 -2.93 -49.01 23.20
N ARG A 642 -2.55 -50.10 22.54
CA ARG A 642 -3.47 -51.24 22.29
C ARG A 642 -3.97 -51.91 23.59
N SER A 643 -3.30 -51.68 24.71
CA SER A 643 -3.71 -52.12 26.04
C SER A 643 -4.67 -51.17 26.76
N TYR A 644 -5.10 -50.07 26.12
CA TYR A 644 -6.00 -49.11 26.73
C TYR A 644 -7.35 -49.75 27.12
N THR A 645 -7.77 -49.53 28.36
CA THR A 645 -9.07 -49.91 28.89
C THR A 645 -9.77 -48.65 29.38
N GLY A 646 -11.02 -48.44 28.97
CA GLY A 646 -11.72 -47.19 29.27
C GLY A 646 -12.87 -46.91 28.32
N PHE A 647 -13.36 -45.66 28.36
CA PHE A 647 -14.49 -45.22 27.55
C PHE A 647 -14.02 -44.38 26.36
N VAL A 648 -14.60 -44.69 25.20
CA VAL A 648 -14.52 -43.87 23.98
C VAL A 648 -15.94 -43.42 23.66
N MET A 649 -16.16 -42.14 23.41
CA MET A 649 -17.45 -41.60 22.99
C MET A 649 -17.32 -41.06 21.57
N SER A 650 -18.13 -41.58 20.64
CA SER A 650 -18.23 -41.05 19.28
C SER A 650 -19.51 -40.24 19.11
N PHE A 651 -19.46 -39.10 18.43
CA PHE A 651 -20.65 -38.27 18.15
C PHE A 651 -20.71 -37.87 16.68
N ASP A 652 -21.91 -37.48 16.23
CA ASP A 652 -22.13 -36.85 14.93
C ASP A 652 -23.34 -35.88 14.99
N GLY A 653 -23.44 -34.98 14.01
CA GLY A 653 -24.54 -34.03 13.86
C GLY A 653 -24.89 -33.73 12.41
N SER A 654 -26.17 -33.83 12.08
CA SER A 654 -26.70 -33.60 10.73
C SER A 654 -27.79 -32.53 10.73
N ALA A 655 -27.92 -31.75 9.66
CA ALA A 655 -28.97 -30.74 9.53
C ALA A 655 -29.37 -30.48 8.07
N LYS A 656 -30.63 -30.08 7.87
CA LYS A 656 -31.18 -29.58 6.60
C LYS A 656 -31.59 -28.11 6.75
N THR A 657 -31.21 -27.28 5.78
CA THR A 657 -31.52 -25.85 5.78
C THR A 657 -32.82 -25.54 5.03
N GLU A 658 -33.75 -24.84 5.68
CA GLU A 658 -34.95 -24.25 5.06
C GLU A 658 -34.96 -22.72 5.18
N LYS A 659 -35.78 -22.05 4.37
CA LYS A 659 -35.80 -20.57 4.22
C LYS A 659 -36.03 -19.79 5.53
N ASN A 660 -36.59 -20.42 6.57
CA ASN A 660 -36.95 -19.77 7.85
C ASN A 660 -36.35 -20.46 9.10
N GLY A 661 -35.25 -21.22 8.95
CA GLY A 661 -34.63 -22.00 10.03
C GLY A 661 -34.52 -23.48 9.64
N GLY A 662 -33.37 -24.10 9.90
CA GLY A 662 -33.14 -25.52 9.59
C GLY A 662 -33.46 -26.42 10.78
N TYR A 663 -33.87 -27.65 10.50
CA TYR A 663 -33.97 -28.73 11.49
C TYR A 663 -32.79 -29.69 11.33
N GLY A 664 -32.52 -30.48 12.36
CA GLY A 664 -31.39 -31.39 12.35
C GLY A 664 -31.54 -32.51 13.36
N SER A 665 -30.46 -33.24 13.56
CA SER A 665 -30.36 -34.31 14.52
C SER A 665 -28.90 -34.44 14.98
N CYS A 666 -28.71 -35.03 16.14
CA CYS A 666 -27.39 -35.37 16.65
C CYS A 666 -27.40 -36.78 17.21
N SER A 667 -26.23 -37.41 17.29
CA SER A 667 -26.07 -38.74 17.83
C SER A 667 -24.82 -38.84 18.70
N TRP A 668 -24.82 -39.82 19.61
CA TRP A 668 -23.66 -40.18 20.40
C TRP A 668 -23.70 -41.66 20.76
N ILE A 669 -22.52 -42.28 20.78
CA ILE A 669 -22.31 -43.68 21.18
C ILE A 669 -21.18 -43.73 22.18
N LEU A 670 -21.41 -44.37 23.32
CA LEU A 670 -20.41 -44.66 24.33
C LEU A 670 -19.94 -46.11 24.20
N TRP A 671 -18.66 -46.28 23.87
CA TRP A 671 -17.97 -47.54 23.69
C TRP A 671 -17.15 -47.89 24.92
N LYS A 672 -17.11 -49.16 25.30
CA LYS A 672 -16.20 -49.71 26.30
C LYS A 672 -15.11 -50.53 25.63
N LEU A 673 -13.85 -50.13 25.83
CA LEU A 673 -12.67 -50.82 25.33
C LEU A 673 -12.15 -51.85 26.36
N PRO A 674 -11.48 -52.92 25.89
CA PRO A 674 -11.01 -53.15 24.52
C PRO A 674 -12.02 -53.81 23.57
N GLU A 675 -13.16 -54.32 24.07
CA GLU A 675 -14.10 -55.13 23.26
C GLU A 675 -15.00 -54.30 22.32
N TRP A 676 -14.92 -52.97 22.37
CA TRP A 676 -15.80 -52.05 21.63
C TRP A 676 -17.29 -52.31 21.90
N THR A 677 -17.62 -52.67 23.15
CA THR A 677 -19.01 -52.91 23.56
C THR A 677 -19.78 -51.59 23.60
N VAL A 678 -20.96 -51.54 22.99
CA VAL A 678 -21.88 -50.38 23.10
C VAL A 678 -22.49 -50.35 24.49
N VAL A 679 -22.11 -49.33 25.28
CA VAL A 679 -22.67 -49.07 26.61
C VAL A 679 -24.01 -48.37 26.47
N THR A 680 -24.04 -47.32 25.67
CA THR A 680 -25.26 -46.60 25.27
C THR A 680 -25.05 -46.00 23.89
N ALA A 681 -26.13 -45.95 23.10
CA ALA A 681 -26.15 -45.34 21.78
C ALA A 681 -27.49 -44.64 21.62
N ALA A 682 -27.46 -43.34 21.33
CA ALA A 682 -28.67 -42.52 21.27
C ALA A 682 -28.57 -41.44 20.20
N SER A 683 -29.73 -40.96 19.77
CA SER A 683 -29.89 -39.87 18.83
C SER A 683 -31.02 -38.95 19.27
N ALA A 684 -30.89 -37.66 18.96
CA ALA A 684 -31.90 -36.66 19.26
C ALA A 684 -32.24 -35.82 18.03
N TYR A 685 -33.54 -35.67 17.76
CA TYR A 685 -34.05 -34.73 16.77
C TYR A 685 -34.04 -33.31 17.34
N LEU A 686 -33.66 -32.34 16.49
CA LEU A 686 -33.51 -30.93 16.84
C LEU A 686 -34.40 -30.09 15.91
N GLU A 687 -35.47 -29.53 16.46
CA GLU A 687 -36.47 -28.74 15.70
C GLU A 687 -35.86 -27.52 15.01
N THR A 688 -34.90 -26.87 15.65
CA THR A 688 -34.17 -25.72 15.10
C THR A 688 -32.69 -25.83 15.39
N THR A 689 -31.86 -26.04 14.36
CA THR A 689 -30.42 -26.15 14.50
C THR A 689 -29.66 -25.80 13.22
N THR A 690 -28.35 -25.76 13.32
CA THR A 690 -27.41 -25.77 12.18
C THR A 690 -26.50 -26.97 12.34
N VAL A 691 -25.82 -27.41 11.27
CA VAL A 691 -24.90 -28.56 11.33
C VAL A 691 -23.94 -28.45 12.52
N ASN A 692 -23.24 -27.31 12.68
CA ASN A 692 -22.31 -27.11 13.80
C ASN A 692 -22.97 -27.14 15.18
N LEU A 693 -24.22 -26.69 15.31
CA LEU A 693 -24.95 -26.74 16.59
C LEU A 693 -25.39 -28.18 16.90
N ALA A 694 -25.77 -28.95 15.88
CA ALA A 694 -26.12 -30.35 16.02
C ALA A 694 -24.89 -31.18 16.46
N GLU A 695 -23.74 -30.91 15.86
CA GLU A 695 -22.45 -31.55 16.22
C GLU A 695 -22.09 -31.30 17.69
N TYR A 696 -22.18 -30.04 18.13
CA TYR A 696 -21.98 -29.68 19.53
C TYR A 696 -23.00 -30.34 20.46
N ALA A 697 -24.26 -30.45 20.04
CA ALA A 697 -25.30 -31.11 20.83
C ALA A 697 -24.99 -32.61 20.99
N GLY A 698 -24.58 -33.29 19.92
CA GLY A 698 -24.17 -34.69 19.95
C GLY A 698 -23.00 -34.91 20.90
N MET A 699 -21.95 -34.10 20.76
CA MET A 699 -20.78 -34.15 21.64
C MET A 699 -21.15 -33.92 23.11
N ASN A 700 -21.90 -32.85 23.42
CA ASN A 700 -22.29 -32.50 24.78
C ASN A 700 -23.17 -33.59 25.44
N ASN A 701 -24.15 -34.11 24.71
CA ASN A 701 -24.99 -35.19 25.20
C ASN A 701 -24.20 -36.49 25.41
N GLY A 702 -23.24 -36.78 24.52
CA GLY A 702 -22.32 -37.91 24.67
C GLY A 702 -21.46 -37.81 25.92
N VAL A 703 -20.92 -36.63 26.25
CA VAL A 703 -20.15 -36.42 27.48
C VAL A 703 -21.03 -36.55 28.71
N SER A 704 -22.25 -35.99 28.69
CA SER A 704 -23.22 -36.19 29.78
C SER A 704 -23.54 -37.68 30.00
N ALA A 705 -23.79 -38.43 28.93
CA ALA A 705 -24.04 -39.86 29.01
C ALA A 705 -22.83 -40.63 29.55
N ALA A 706 -21.60 -40.26 29.16
CA ALA A 706 -20.38 -40.87 29.71
C ALA A 706 -20.25 -40.66 31.23
N LEU A 707 -20.52 -39.45 31.71
CA LEU A 707 -20.51 -39.13 33.14
C LEU A 707 -21.56 -39.93 33.92
N GLU A 708 -22.77 -40.08 33.37
CA GLU A 708 -23.85 -40.89 33.98
C GLU A 708 -23.47 -42.37 34.11
N HIS A 709 -22.63 -42.87 33.21
CA HIS A 709 -22.11 -44.25 33.23
C HIS A 709 -20.77 -44.37 33.99
N GLY A 710 -20.39 -43.35 34.76
CA GLY A 710 -19.23 -43.41 35.65
C GLY A 710 -17.88 -43.27 34.95
N ALA A 711 -17.82 -42.63 33.77
CA ALA A 711 -16.55 -42.32 33.13
C ALA A 711 -15.75 -41.29 33.96
N GLU A 712 -14.53 -41.65 34.34
CA GLU A 712 -13.54 -40.71 34.92
C GLU A 712 -12.57 -40.19 33.85
N ASP A 713 -12.20 -41.03 32.88
CA ASP A 713 -11.40 -40.66 31.72
C ASP A 713 -12.20 -40.95 30.44
N LEU A 714 -12.17 -40.02 29.47
CA LEU A 714 -12.95 -40.13 28.24
C LEU A 714 -12.14 -39.75 27.00
N VAL A 715 -12.28 -40.55 25.94
CA VAL A 715 -11.78 -40.18 24.61
C VAL A 715 -12.97 -39.81 23.73
N ILE A 716 -13.00 -38.57 23.27
CA ILE A 716 -14.08 -38.01 22.44
C ILE A 716 -13.67 -38.07 20.97
N VAL A 717 -14.50 -38.70 20.15
CA VAL A 717 -14.25 -38.95 18.73
C VAL A 717 -15.37 -38.36 17.89
N GLY A 718 -15.04 -37.73 16.79
CA GLY A 718 -16.02 -37.23 15.83
C GLY A 718 -15.36 -36.77 14.53
N ASP A 719 -16.15 -36.56 13.50
CA ASP A 719 -15.72 -36.05 12.20
C ASP A 719 -15.90 -34.52 12.08
N SER A 720 -16.50 -33.89 13.09
CA SER A 720 -16.57 -32.45 13.21
C SER A 720 -15.24 -31.83 13.63
N ARG A 721 -14.41 -31.46 12.64
CA ARG A 721 -13.14 -30.75 12.89
C ARG A 721 -13.34 -29.47 13.71
N LEU A 722 -14.43 -28.73 13.45
CA LEU A 722 -14.75 -27.49 14.17
C LEU A 722 -14.98 -27.75 15.66
N ALA A 723 -15.90 -28.65 16.01
CA ALA A 723 -16.28 -28.91 17.39
C ALA A 723 -15.07 -29.43 18.19
N ILE A 724 -14.30 -30.36 17.61
CA ILE A 724 -13.10 -30.91 18.23
C ILE A 724 -12.03 -29.84 18.45
N GLN A 725 -11.71 -29.04 17.44
CA GLN A 725 -10.63 -28.03 17.54
C GLN A 725 -10.99 -26.88 18.49
N GLN A 726 -12.25 -26.47 18.52
CA GLN A 726 -12.74 -25.46 19.47
C GLN A 726 -12.74 -25.99 20.91
N SER A 727 -13.14 -27.25 21.12
CA SER A 727 -13.08 -27.92 22.42
C SER A 727 -11.65 -28.12 22.94
N LEU A 728 -10.70 -28.40 22.04
CA LEU A 728 -9.26 -28.46 22.35
C LEU A 728 -8.63 -27.09 22.64
N GLY A 729 -9.33 -25.98 22.35
CA GLY A 729 -8.76 -24.63 22.43
C GLY A 729 -7.80 -24.28 21.30
N VAL A 730 -7.72 -25.09 20.24
CA VAL A 730 -6.88 -24.82 19.05
C VAL A 730 -7.51 -23.77 18.15
N MET A 731 -8.84 -23.63 18.21
CA MET A 731 -9.60 -22.66 17.43
C MET A 731 -10.49 -21.82 18.34
N ALA A 732 -10.46 -20.50 18.17
CA ALA A 732 -11.34 -19.60 18.92
C ALA A 732 -12.80 -19.73 18.45
N CYS A 733 -13.74 -19.88 19.40
CA CYS A 733 -15.18 -19.82 19.11
C CYS A 733 -15.68 -18.38 19.25
N ARG A 734 -16.08 -17.77 18.13
CA ARG A 734 -16.55 -16.36 18.10
C ARG A 734 -18.06 -16.19 17.91
N LYS A 735 -18.77 -17.25 17.49
CA LYS A 735 -20.22 -17.20 17.26
C LYS A 735 -20.93 -17.40 18.59
N GLU A 736 -21.80 -16.46 18.98
CA GLU A 736 -22.46 -16.46 20.29
C GLU A 736 -23.22 -17.75 20.60
N SER A 737 -23.98 -18.28 19.63
CA SER A 737 -24.69 -19.56 19.78
C SER A 737 -23.77 -20.77 19.96
N LEU A 738 -22.56 -20.76 19.40
CA LEU A 738 -21.57 -21.82 19.61
C LEU A 738 -20.78 -21.62 20.91
N MET A 739 -20.59 -20.38 21.37
CA MET A 739 -19.94 -20.10 22.66
C MET A 739 -20.75 -20.71 23.82
N VAL A 740 -22.08 -20.64 23.75
CA VAL A 740 -22.95 -21.29 24.75
C VAL A 740 -22.70 -22.80 24.79
N GLN A 741 -22.62 -23.45 23.62
CA GLN A 741 -22.37 -24.90 23.55
C GLN A 741 -20.96 -25.28 24.00
N LEU A 742 -19.94 -24.49 23.64
CA LEU A 742 -18.56 -24.70 24.06
C LEU A 742 -18.38 -24.49 25.56
N ASN A 743 -19.05 -23.50 26.16
CA ASN A 743 -19.03 -23.29 27.60
C ASN A 743 -19.67 -24.47 28.34
N ARG A 744 -20.82 -24.95 27.85
CA ARG A 744 -21.44 -26.18 28.37
C ARG A 744 -20.51 -27.39 28.25
N HIS A 745 -19.83 -27.54 27.12
CA HIS A 745 -18.86 -28.62 26.91
C HIS A 745 -17.72 -28.56 27.93
N ARG A 746 -17.19 -27.36 28.20
CA ARG A 746 -16.15 -27.14 29.22
C ARG A 746 -16.64 -27.50 30.62
N GLU A 747 -17.83 -27.07 31.00
CA GLU A 747 -18.43 -27.43 32.30
C GLU A 747 -18.59 -28.94 32.47
N LEU A 748 -19.00 -29.66 31.42
CA LEU A 748 -19.12 -31.11 31.44
C LEU A 748 -17.75 -31.78 31.56
N THR A 749 -16.79 -31.38 30.72
CA THR A 749 -15.46 -31.99 30.69
C THR A 749 -14.61 -31.69 31.92
N THR A 750 -14.86 -30.59 32.65
CA THR A 750 -14.21 -30.34 33.95
C THR A 750 -14.56 -31.35 35.03
N LYS A 751 -15.63 -32.14 34.85
CA LYS A 751 -16.02 -33.22 35.78
C LYS A 751 -15.25 -34.52 35.54
N LEU A 752 -14.54 -34.64 34.42
CA LEU A 752 -13.70 -35.78 34.07
C LEU A 752 -12.28 -35.54 34.58
N ARG A 753 -11.59 -36.61 35.00
CA ARG A 753 -10.17 -36.59 35.35
C ARG A 753 -9.29 -36.35 34.13
N SER A 754 -9.63 -36.96 32.99
CA SER A 754 -8.91 -36.80 31.73
C SER A 754 -9.85 -36.81 30.53
N VAL A 755 -9.60 -35.93 29.57
CA VAL A 755 -10.31 -35.90 28.28
C VAL A 755 -9.29 -35.83 27.16
N LYS A 756 -9.40 -36.74 26.20
CA LYS A 756 -8.66 -36.69 24.93
C LYS A 756 -9.64 -36.54 23.78
N TYR A 757 -9.20 -35.92 22.69
CA TYR A 757 -10.02 -35.74 21.49
C TYR A 757 -9.36 -36.39 20.28
N LEU A 758 -10.15 -36.98 19.40
CA LEU A 758 -9.68 -37.52 18.13
C LEU A 758 -10.64 -37.12 17.01
N HIS A 759 -10.12 -36.38 16.04
CA HIS A 759 -10.85 -36.14 14.80
C HIS A 759 -10.58 -37.29 13.83
N VAL A 760 -11.64 -37.90 13.31
CA VAL A 760 -11.56 -38.93 12.28
C VAL A 760 -12.29 -38.47 11.02
N VAL A 761 -11.93 -39.02 9.85
CA VAL A 761 -12.78 -38.79 8.66
C VAL A 761 -14.08 -39.59 8.81
N ARG A 762 -15.16 -39.08 8.19
CA ARG A 762 -16.54 -39.60 8.32
C ARG A 762 -16.66 -41.13 8.15
N GLU A 763 -15.88 -41.72 7.24
CA GLU A 763 -15.86 -43.17 7.03
C GLU A 763 -15.52 -43.99 8.29
N PHE A 764 -14.71 -43.44 9.20
CA PHE A 764 -14.38 -44.10 10.47
C PHE A 764 -15.46 -43.89 11.54
N ASN A 765 -16.28 -42.86 11.42
CA ASN A 765 -17.35 -42.49 12.35
C ASN A 765 -18.75 -42.96 11.88
N ALA A 766 -18.80 -43.94 10.97
CA ALA A 766 -20.03 -44.34 10.26
C ALA A 766 -21.18 -44.78 11.19
N ALA A 767 -20.87 -45.35 12.36
CA ALA A 767 -21.88 -45.75 13.34
C ALA A 767 -22.66 -44.54 13.90
N ALA A 768 -21.96 -43.45 14.27
CA ALA A 768 -22.61 -42.23 14.76
C ALA A 768 -23.36 -41.50 13.63
N ASP A 769 -22.77 -41.44 12.43
CA ASP A 769 -23.40 -40.84 11.24
C ASP A 769 -24.70 -41.54 10.84
N SER A 770 -24.74 -42.87 10.94
CA SER A 770 -25.97 -43.64 10.71
C SER A 770 -27.08 -43.23 11.67
N LEU A 771 -26.80 -43.11 12.97
CA LEU A 771 -27.80 -42.74 13.98
C LEU A 771 -28.30 -41.30 13.82
N ALA A 772 -27.41 -40.35 13.49
CA ALA A 772 -27.80 -38.97 13.24
C ALA A 772 -28.67 -38.90 11.98
N SER A 773 -28.27 -39.57 10.89
CA SER A 773 -29.02 -39.61 9.63
C SER A 773 -30.40 -40.24 9.77
N GLU A 774 -30.50 -41.33 10.55
CA GLU A 774 -31.78 -41.99 10.85
C GLU A 774 -32.72 -41.04 11.60
N ALA A 775 -32.26 -40.42 12.70
CA ALA A 775 -33.04 -39.46 13.48
C ALA A 775 -33.45 -38.22 12.65
N LEU A 776 -32.62 -37.81 11.70
CA LEU A 776 -32.97 -36.72 10.77
C LEU A 776 -34.11 -37.12 9.83
N SER A 777 -34.13 -38.38 9.40
CA SER A 777 -35.11 -38.91 8.47
C SER A 777 -36.45 -39.22 9.13
N SER A 778 -36.42 -39.81 10.34
CA SER A 778 -37.61 -40.14 11.12
C SER A 778 -38.19 -38.93 11.85
N LYS A 779 -37.37 -37.90 12.10
CA LYS A 779 -37.67 -36.75 12.97
C LYS A 779 -38.01 -37.15 14.40
N GLU A 780 -37.44 -38.26 14.86
CA GLU A 780 -37.66 -38.81 16.20
C GLU A 780 -36.32 -39.02 16.92
N SER A 781 -36.33 -38.78 18.23
CA SER A 781 -35.21 -39.10 19.12
C SER A 781 -35.32 -40.56 19.56
N SER A 782 -34.20 -41.30 19.58
CA SER A 782 -34.21 -42.73 19.88
C SER A 782 -33.00 -43.16 20.70
N VAL A 783 -33.14 -44.26 21.44
CA VAL A 783 -32.05 -44.95 22.11
C VAL A 783 -32.01 -46.37 21.56
N ALA A 784 -30.84 -46.81 21.10
CA ALA A 784 -30.66 -48.15 20.54
C ALA A 784 -30.74 -49.21 21.66
N SER A 785 -31.93 -49.73 21.90
CA SER A 785 -32.24 -50.67 22.98
C SER A 785 -32.19 -52.14 22.57
N THR A 786 -32.23 -52.45 21.28
CA THR A 786 -32.21 -53.83 20.78
C THR A 786 -30.78 -54.32 20.54
N GLU A 787 -30.50 -55.57 20.93
CA GLU A 787 -29.17 -56.18 20.75
C GLU A 787 -28.77 -56.30 19.27
N ALA A 788 -29.74 -56.55 18.38
CA ALA A 788 -29.49 -56.54 16.93
C ALA A 788 -28.96 -55.18 16.43
N ARG A 789 -29.50 -54.06 16.94
CA ARG A 789 -29.06 -52.71 16.54
C ARG A 789 -27.69 -52.38 17.10
N LYS A 790 -27.38 -52.82 18.33
CA LYS A 790 -26.04 -52.64 18.91
C LYS A 790 -24.98 -53.40 18.11
N LEU A 791 -25.26 -54.63 17.67
CA LEU A 791 -24.36 -55.41 16.82
C LEU A 791 -24.08 -54.73 15.48
N GLU A 792 -25.11 -54.19 14.84
CA GLU A 792 -24.96 -53.42 13.59
C GLU A 792 -24.06 -52.18 13.78
N LEU A 793 -24.22 -51.44 14.88
CA LEU A 793 -23.36 -50.28 15.18
C LEU A 793 -21.90 -50.69 15.41
N VAL A 794 -21.66 -51.86 16.02
CA VAL A 794 -20.30 -52.42 16.18
C VAL A 794 -19.69 -52.76 14.82
N GLU A 795 -20.46 -53.35 13.89
CA GLU A 795 -19.99 -53.66 12.52
C GLU A 795 -19.66 -52.40 11.72
N LEU A 796 -20.41 -51.31 11.92
CA LEU A 796 -20.18 -50.01 11.27
C LEU A 796 -19.01 -49.23 11.89
N ASN A 797 -18.59 -49.58 13.10
CA ASN A 797 -17.56 -48.83 13.81
C ASN A 797 -16.15 -49.18 13.32
N ARG A 798 -15.50 -48.21 12.68
CA ARG A 798 -14.13 -48.34 12.16
C ARG A 798 -13.12 -47.47 12.91
N ILE A 799 -13.50 -46.83 14.02
CA ILE A 799 -12.62 -45.97 14.82
C ILE A 799 -11.39 -46.75 15.32
N GLY A 800 -11.55 -48.05 15.61
CA GLY A 800 -10.47 -48.95 16.02
C GLY A 800 -9.30 -49.05 15.03
N GLU A 801 -9.50 -48.71 13.76
CA GLU A 801 -8.44 -48.73 12.74
C GLU A 801 -7.45 -47.56 12.89
N VAL A 802 -7.86 -46.46 13.54
CA VAL A 802 -7.10 -45.18 13.54
C VAL A 802 -6.77 -44.65 14.93
N ILE A 803 -7.40 -45.16 15.99
CA ILE A 803 -7.23 -44.64 17.36
C ILE A 803 -5.96 -45.17 18.07
N TYR A 804 -5.38 -46.27 17.60
CA TYR A 804 -4.22 -46.90 18.24
C TYR A 804 -2.88 -46.41 17.69
N GLU A 805 -1.84 -46.44 18.54
CA GLU A 805 -0.46 -46.17 18.12
C GLU A 805 0.01 -47.14 17.01
N PRO A 806 0.73 -46.65 15.98
CA PRO A 806 1.27 -47.51 14.91
C PRO A 806 2.28 -48.50 15.48
N SER A 807 2.17 -49.78 15.10
CA SER A 807 3.10 -50.82 15.53
C SER A 807 4.51 -50.53 15.01
N VAL A 808 5.50 -50.48 15.91
CA VAL A 808 6.92 -50.47 15.54
C VAL A 808 7.21 -51.78 14.79
N GLN A 809 7.20 -51.74 13.47
CA GLN A 809 7.79 -52.81 12.67
C GLN A 809 9.31 -52.72 12.85
N THR A 810 9.87 -53.72 13.53
CA THR A 810 11.30 -54.01 13.52
C THR A 810 11.73 -54.34 12.10
N THR A 811 12.18 -53.34 11.34
CA THR A 811 13.00 -53.52 10.15
C THR A 811 14.41 -53.94 10.58
N ALA A 812 14.57 -55.22 10.91
CA ALA A 812 15.86 -55.88 10.77
C ALA A 812 15.92 -56.39 9.32
N GLU A 813 16.45 -55.57 8.42
CA GLU A 813 16.85 -56.04 7.09
C GLU A 813 18.06 -56.97 7.26
N GLU A 814 17.82 -58.27 7.08
CA GLU A 814 18.85 -59.24 6.75
C GLU A 814 19.49 -58.83 5.41
N LYS A 815 20.80 -58.53 5.44
CA LYS A 815 21.63 -58.50 4.24
C LYS A 815 21.78 -59.93 3.71
N PRO A 816 21.46 -60.21 2.45
CA PRO A 816 22.06 -61.35 1.76
C PRO A 816 23.48 -60.97 1.31
N THR A 817 24.36 -61.96 1.43
CA THR A 817 25.80 -61.98 1.08
C THR A 817 26.17 -61.38 -0.26
#